data_AF-A0A1Y2BFY6-F1
#
_entry.id   AF-A0A1Y2BFY6-F1
#
_cell.length_a   1.000
_cell.length_b   1.000
_cell.length_c   1.000
_cell.angle_alpha   90.00
_cell.angle_beta   90.00
_cell.angle_gamma   90.00
#
_symmetry.space_group_name_H-M   'P 1'
#
loop_
_entity.id
_entity.type
_entity.pdbx_description
1 polymer ?
#
loop_
_entity_poly.entity_id
_entity_poly.type
_entity_poly.pdbx_seq_one_letter_code
_entity_poly.pdbx_strand_id
1 'polypeptide(L)'
;MEIFIQEVSLDAELKATRVPIAWSPLQAASDWKVISFIRNKPTWIEPRSQTSLSTHPALASTLILLKSPDWSTTLAIYPISTLQVNNNLVVATSSNAPVIHANVRRVKGQSKEKAWVLCAEARNRQEERNIVKRLVDEARKLVGGRPKKDLGRTESTLWDGLGICTWESFGGSSRVPDRPTKHMLLELVPSFPIKTYLIDDGWQDIRGSPDSERRLYSFHEWGGMGASMTEVVSSLKGKGVEKVGVWLTLQGYWDSIDPQSPLCDRYACVAHPVAKPNQPRGGVKVPLEAGDQVQYLPHPTKAAEFWKDWFIEIKSWGIDFVKVDNQAHFNTIVSPTSAETHQAMWSGMLSAAVEVLGSLENVIMCMSHNERMLNGPGGLDFARPPGNLVFRTSRFRLPQYHTSVLTRELSLIPDFDMFATNPPNHLPTYHALLRALSPGPILISDTPDVLTDRALTAKLTARDKSGNVKVVKARVPATVLSGRWFWDNLISNSEGPAMIASTPMPEAHGAILGAWNGHDVRAIDRITLRDVEDALDLDGGGLTSEFALWSVGHSRNSGQKVELLDKSWQGGMDIELEREDCEAVVLARVWDVGAYKVAVVGMLDKIACLAGISVRVEHDRLHVRTRYATKALSVLCFDRESAKSVGLTVEINNISIKPTMTTVKENPRVILLMISVGGEGEGLNRNKGHDYWEVIYTT
;
A
#
# COMPACT_ATOMS: atom_id res chain seq x y z
N MET A 1 18.69 -17.33 -12.68
CA MET A 1 18.92 -15.87 -12.75
C MET A 1 20.16 -15.41 -11.99
N GLU A 2 21.16 -14.93 -12.74
CA GLU A 2 22.36 -14.23 -12.27
C GLU A 2 22.07 -12.73 -12.03
N ILE A 3 22.78 -12.09 -11.10
CA ILE A 3 22.64 -10.64 -10.82
C ILE A 3 23.98 -9.96 -11.15
N PHE A 4 23.95 -9.01 -12.07
CA PHE A 4 25.07 -8.13 -12.36
C PHE A 4 25.07 -6.97 -11.36
N ILE A 5 26.22 -6.68 -10.75
CA ILE A 5 26.39 -5.62 -9.75
C ILE A 5 27.45 -4.65 -10.26
N GLN A 6 27.06 -3.40 -10.46
CA GLN A 6 28.00 -2.33 -10.78
C GLN A 6 28.18 -1.41 -9.57
N GLU A 7 29.40 -1.34 -9.05
CA GLU A 7 29.79 -0.33 -8.07
C GLU A 7 30.00 1.03 -8.76
N VAL A 8 29.51 2.08 -8.15
CA VAL A 8 29.72 3.47 -8.57
C VAL A 8 30.40 4.21 -7.43
N SER A 9 31.67 4.57 -7.64
CA SER A 9 32.44 5.37 -6.68
C SER A 9 32.16 6.87 -6.87
N LEU A 10 32.04 7.59 -5.75
CA LEU A 10 32.00 9.05 -5.69
C LEU A 10 33.20 9.55 -4.87
N ASP A 11 34.17 10.17 -5.55
CA ASP A 11 35.37 10.68 -4.88
C ASP A 11 35.06 11.82 -3.92
N ALA A 12 35.93 12.00 -2.91
CA ALA A 12 35.79 12.94 -1.80
C ALA A 12 35.38 14.36 -2.24
N GLU A 13 36.06 14.88 -3.27
CA GLU A 13 35.90 16.26 -3.77
C GLU A 13 34.64 16.46 -4.63
N LEU A 14 33.99 15.39 -5.06
CA LEU A 14 32.84 15.46 -5.96
C LEU A 14 31.52 15.49 -5.18
N LYS A 15 30.65 16.43 -5.55
CA LYS A 15 29.27 16.50 -5.04
C LYS A 15 28.35 15.46 -5.69
N ALA A 16 28.67 15.05 -6.91
CA ALA A 16 27.88 14.09 -7.67
C ALA A 16 28.71 13.44 -8.77
N THR A 17 28.30 12.26 -9.22
CA THR A 17 28.80 11.62 -10.44
C THR A 17 27.65 11.03 -11.25
N ARG A 18 27.85 10.90 -12.56
CA ARG A 18 26.94 10.21 -13.49
C ARG A 18 27.75 9.21 -14.31
N VAL A 19 27.42 7.93 -14.18
CA VAL A 19 28.17 6.83 -14.82
C VAL A 19 27.21 5.95 -15.62
N PRO A 20 27.51 5.60 -16.88
CA PRO A 20 26.69 4.67 -17.65
C PRO A 20 26.69 3.27 -17.03
N ILE A 21 25.58 2.54 -17.15
CA ILE A 21 25.50 1.15 -16.70
C ILE A 21 26.14 0.26 -17.76
N ALA A 22 27.25 -0.38 -17.40
CA ALA A 22 28.07 -1.22 -18.27
C ALA A 22 27.59 -2.68 -18.24
N TRP A 23 26.31 -2.90 -18.53
CA TRP A 23 25.69 -4.22 -18.57
C TRP A 23 25.26 -4.57 -19.99
N SER A 24 25.87 -5.61 -20.59
CA SER A 24 25.75 -5.91 -22.03
C SER A 24 24.31 -6.10 -22.54
N PRO A 25 23.34 -6.66 -21.79
CA PRO A 25 21.95 -6.78 -22.26
C PRO A 25 21.29 -5.45 -22.61
N LEU A 26 21.73 -4.33 -22.03
CA LEU A 26 21.17 -3.01 -22.34
C LEU A 26 21.49 -2.52 -23.76
N GLN A 27 22.52 -3.07 -24.41
CA GLN A 27 22.94 -2.63 -25.75
C GLN A 27 21.87 -2.91 -26.82
N ALA A 28 21.01 -3.91 -26.61
CA ALA A 28 19.92 -4.28 -27.51
C ALA A 28 18.54 -3.74 -27.07
N ALA A 29 18.49 -2.91 -26.02
CA ALA A 29 17.25 -2.56 -25.33
C ALA A 29 16.59 -1.24 -25.80
N SER A 30 17.11 -0.59 -26.83
CA SER A 30 16.63 0.73 -27.30
C SER A 30 15.13 0.75 -27.59
N ASP A 31 14.63 -0.31 -28.23
CA ASP A 31 13.22 -0.42 -28.67
C ASP A 31 12.35 -1.24 -27.69
N TRP A 32 12.88 -1.57 -26.51
CA TRP A 32 12.17 -2.38 -25.53
C TRP A 32 11.17 -1.53 -24.76
N LYS A 33 9.98 -2.10 -24.52
CA LYS A 33 8.94 -1.44 -23.73
C LYS A 33 9.40 -1.23 -22.30
N VAL A 34 9.04 -0.10 -21.69
CA VAL A 34 9.59 0.30 -20.39
C VAL A 34 8.48 0.52 -19.38
N ILE A 35 8.71 0.09 -18.14
CA ILE A 35 8.05 0.65 -16.95
C ILE A 35 9.14 1.30 -16.12
N SER A 36 9.04 2.61 -15.89
CA SER A 36 10.02 3.37 -15.13
C SER A 36 9.34 4.06 -13.95
N PHE A 37 9.89 3.89 -12.76
CA PHE A 37 9.40 4.52 -11.52
C PHE A 37 9.97 5.93 -11.42
N ILE A 38 9.35 6.86 -12.14
CA ILE A 38 9.89 8.20 -12.38
C ILE A 38 9.40 9.22 -11.35
N ARG A 39 10.31 10.12 -10.97
CA ARG A 39 10.01 11.31 -10.18
C ARG A 39 9.39 12.39 -11.08
N ASN A 40 8.07 12.44 -11.16
CA ASN A 40 7.34 13.46 -11.92
C ASN A 40 6.98 14.71 -11.09
N LYS A 41 6.96 14.59 -9.76
CA LYS A 41 6.70 15.67 -8.81
C LYS A 41 7.75 15.64 -7.70
N PRO A 42 7.93 16.74 -6.94
CA PRO A 42 8.90 16.77 -5.85
C PRO A 42 8.75 15.61 -4.86
N THR A 43 7.52 15.29 -4.48
CA THR A 43 7.21 14.33 -3.42
C THR A 43 6.66 12.98 -3.87
N TRP A 44 6.54 12.76 -5.19
CA TRP A 44 5.92 11.56 -5.76
C TRP A 44 6.81 10.92 -6.82
N ILE A 45 6.89 9.59 -6.74
CA ILE A 45 7.51 8.73 -7.73
C ILE A 45 6.42 7.78 -8.17
N GLU A 46 6.14 7.76 -9.47
CA GLU A 46 5.05 6.98 -10.03
C GLU A 46 5.58 6.09 -11.16
N PRO A 47 5.12 4.83 -11.27
CA PRO A 47 5.41 3.99 -12.41
C PRO A 47 4.78 4.59 -13.67
N ARG A 48 5.57 4.71 -14.73
CA ARG A 48 5.12 5.18 -16.04
C ARG A 48 5.57 4.22 -17.11
N SER A 49 4.62 3.78 -17.93
CA SER A 49 4.91 3.01 -19.12
C SER A 49 5.43 3.92 -20.22
N GLN A 50 6.38 3.43 -21.02
CA GLN A 50 6.85 4.05 -22.26
C GLN A 50 6.88 2.98 -23.35
N THR A 51 6.60 3.38 -24.58
CA THR A 51 6.60 2.48 -25.74
C THR A 51 7.98 1.90 -26.04
N SER A 52 9.05 2.65 -25.75
CA SER A 52 10.43 2.19 -25.88
C SER A 52 11.36 2.90 -24.90
N LEU A 53 12.58 2.38 -24.71
CA LEU A 53 13.61 3.04 -23.89
C LEU A 53 14.01 4.40 -24.48
N SER A 54 13.98 4.52 -25.80
CA SER A 54 14.25 5.76 -26.54
C SER A 54 13.24 6.87 -26.24
N THR A 55 12.01 6.55 -25.80
CA THR A 55 10.98 7.56 -25.46
C THR A 55 10.98 7.96 -23.98
N HIS A 56 11.91 7.45 -23.17
CA HIS A 56 11.98 7.77 -21.74
C HIS A 56 12.16 9.30 -21.50
N PRO A 57 11.42 9.91 -20.56
CA PRO A 57 11.38 11.37 -20.37
C PRO A 57 12.61 11.99 -19.69
N ALA A 58 13.74 11.26 -19.65
CA ALA A 58 14.97 11.64 -18.91
C ALA A 58 14.77 12.07 -17.44
N LEU A 59 13.65 11.69 -16.80
CA LEU A 59 13.39 11.93 -15.37
C LEU A 59 14.13 10.92 -14.49
N ALA A 60 14.46 11.31 -13.25
CA ALA A 60 15.07 10.40 -12.30
C ALA A 60 14.14 9.22 -11.98
N SER A 61 14.68 8.01 -11.96
CA SER A 61 13.96 6.76 -11.75
C SER A 61 14.56 5.92 -10.62
N THR A 62 13.72 5.20 -9.89
CA THR A 62 14.13 4.31 -8.77
C THR A 62 14.02 2.82 -9.11
N LEU A 63 13.45 2.48 -10.25
CA LEU A 63 13.39 1.15 -10.83
C LEU A 63 13.06 1.29 -12.31
N ILE A 64 13.81 0.61 -13.18
CA ILE A 64 13.49 0.48 -14.60
C ILE A 64 13.30 -0.99 -14.92
N LEU A 65 12.15 -1.34 -15.49
CA LEU A 65 11.85 -2.65 -16.06
C LEU A 65 11.73 -2.51 -17.57
N LEU A 66 12.32 -3.45 -18.31
CA LEU A 66 12.33 -3.46 -19.77
C LEU A 66 11.78 -4.79 -20.26
N LYS A 67 10.88 -4.78 -21.25
CA LYS A 67 10.35 -5.98 -21.90
C LYS A 67 10.76 -6.04 -23.35
N SER A 68 11.33 -7.18 -23.76
CA SER A 68 11.73 -7.40 -25.15
C SER A 68 10.52 -7.37 -26.10
N PRO A 69 10.68 -6.96 -27.37
CA PRO A 69 9.59 -6.90 -28.34
C PRO A 69 8.87 -8.24 -28.56
N ASP A 70 9.58 -9.37 -28.42
CA ASP A 70 9.05 -10.73 -28.53
C ASP A 70 8.45 -11.27 -27.20
N TRP A 71 8.42 -10.44 -26.15
CA TRP A 71 7.95 -10.76 -24.81
C TRP A 71 8.67 -11.92 -24.08
N SER A 72 9.79 -12.41 -24.61
CA SER A 72 10.54 -13.54 -24.05
C SER A 72 11.42 -13.15 -22.86
N THR A 73 11.88 -11.90 -22.82
CA THR A 73 12.92 -11.45 -21.89
C THR A 73 12.50 -10.19 -21.16
N THR A 74 12.78 -10.15 -19.86
CA THR A 74 12.55 -8.98 -19.00
C THR A 74 13.84 -8.59 -18.32
N LEU A 75 14.24 -7.33 -18.44
CA LEU A 75 15.38 -6.76 -17.69
C LEU A 75 14.86 -5.91 -16.55
N ALA A 76 15.58 -5.93 -15.42
CA ALA A 76 15.30 -5.05 -14.30
C ALA A 76 16.60 -4.39 -13.82
N ILE A 77 16.52 -3.09 -13.54
CA ILE A 77 17.63 -2.25 -13.11
C ILE A 77 17.21 -1.49 -11.83
N TYR A 78 17.94 -1.72 -10.74
CA TYR A 78 17.64 -1.17 -9.43
C TYR A 78 18.88 -0.49 -8.80
N PRO A 79 18.87 0.84 -8.60
CA PRO A 79 19.96 1.56 -7.95
C PRO A 79 19.89 1.41 -6.43
N ILE A 80 21.02 1.45 -5.73
CA ILE A 80 21.11 1.44 -4.27
C ILE A 80 21.67 2.75 -3.77
N SER A 81 20.96 3.36 -2.82
CA SER A 81 21.36 4.52 -2.03
C SER A 81 21.87 4.10 -0.66
N THR A 82 22.77 4.89 -0.07
CA THR A 82 23.25 4.72 1.31
C THR A 82 22.83 5.91 2.16
N LEU A 83 23.32 5.99 3.41
CA LEU A 83 23.17 7.21 4.18
C LEU A 83 23.99 8.38 3.61
N GLN A 84 25.16 8.09 3.02
CA GLN A 84 26.10 9.10 2.55
C GLN A 84 25.82 9.54 1.12
N VAL A 85 25.15 8.72 0.31
CA VAL A 85 24.84 9.03 -1.09
C VAL A 85 23.43 8.60 -1.50
N ASN A 86 22.75 9.46 -2.27
CA ASN A 86 21.53 9.09 -2.98
C ASN A 86 21.88 8.63 -4.40
N ASN A 87 21.28 7.54 -4.85
CA ASN A 87 21.48 6.99 -6.19
C ASN A 87 20.13 6.81 -6.90
N ASN A 88 20.02 7.33 -8.11
CA ASN A 88 18.87 7.11 -9.01
C ASN A 88 19.32 6.85 -10.44
N LEU A 89 18.40 6.37 -11.28
CA LEU A 89 18.65 6.10 -12.70
C LEU A 89 18.17 7.27 -13.56
N VAL A 90 18.88 7.57 -14.63
CA VAL A 90 18.39 8.46 -15.71
C VAL A 90 18.74 7.87 -17.06
N VAL A 91 17.76 7.87 -17.96
CA VAL A 91 17.96 7.49 -19.37
C VAL A 91 18.33 8.74 -20.15
N ALA A 92 19.51 8.75 -20.77
CA ALA A 92 19.92 9.78 -21.72
C ALA A 92 19.53 9.33 -23.13
N THR A 93 18.68 10.10 -23.80
CA THR A 93 18.13 9.78 -25.13
C THR A 93 18.70 10.65 -26.25
N SER A 94 19.64 11.57 -25.93
CA SER A 94 20.22 12.52 -26.89
C SER A 94 21.31 11.91 -27.81
N SER A 95 21.58 10.61 -27.70
CA SER A 95 22.53 9.86 -28.54
C SER A 95 21.77 8.92 -29.48
N ASN A 96 22.44 8.42 -30.53
CA ASN A 96 21.86 7.46 -31.49
C ASN A 96 21.26 6.20 -30.82
N ALA A 97 21.68 5.88 -29.59
CA ALA A 97 21.07 4.86 -28.74
C ALA A 97 20.88 5.41 -27.31
N PRO A 98 19.77 5.11 -26.62
CA PRO A 98 19.55 5.51 -25.25
C PRO A 98 20.52 4.82 -24.29
N VAL A 99 21.02 5.55 -23.29
CA VAL A 99 21.96 5.02 -22.29
C VAL A 99 21.41 5.25 -20.88
N ILE A 100 21.25 4.17 -20.12
CA ILE A 100 20.87 4.24 -18.70
C ILE A 100 22.11 4.58 -17.87
N HIS A 101 22.00 5.61 -17.05
CA HIS A 101 23.05 6.07 -16.16
C HIS A 101 22.65 5.92 -14.69
N ALA A 102 23.61 5.56 -13.85
CA ALA A 102 23.56 5.79 -12.41
C ALA A 102 23.89 7.26 -12.12
N ASN A 103 23.07 7.92 -11.30
CA ASN A 103 23.30 9.26 -10.78
C ASN A 103 23.49 9.20 -9.27
N VAL A 104 24.72 9.40 -8.83
CA VAL A 104 25.07 9.37 -7.42
C VAL A 104 25.27 10.81 -6.94
N ARG A 105 24.59 11.19 -5.85
CA ARG A 105 24.71 12.49 -5.18
C ARG A 105 25.17 12.31 -3.76
N ARG A 106 26.13 13.11 -3.34
CA ARG A 106 26.56 13.21 -1.94
C ARG A 106 25.44 13.78 -1.08
N VAL A 107 25.22 13.16 0.07
CA VAL A 107 24.31 13.62 1.13
C VAL A 107 25.11 14.19 2.29
N LYS A 108 26.12 13.44 2.75
CA LYS A 108 26.97 13.79 3.88
C LYS A 108 28.41 13.32 3.67
N GLY A 109 29.32 13.88 4.46
CA GLY A 109 30.72 13.48 4.54
C GLY A 109 31.60 14.09 3.45
N GLN A 110 32.91 13.98 3.63
CA GLN A 110 33.93 14.39 2.65
C GLN A 110 34.83 13.21 2.27
N SER A 111 34.40 11.99 2.55
CA SER A 111 35.09 10.75 2.19
C SER A 111 34.70 10.27 0.79
N LYS A 112 35.53 9.39 0.23
CA LYS A 112 35.13 8.60 -0.93
C LYS A 112 33.97 7.68 -0.54
N GLU A 113 32.90 7.74 -1.32
CA GLU A 113 31.67 6.98 -1.07
C GLU A 113 31.39 5.99 -2.21
N LYS A 114 30.56 5.00 -1.92
CA LYS A 114 30.12 3.99 -2.88
C LYS A 114 28.60 3.87 -2.90
N ALA A 115 28.09 3.64 -4.10
CA ALA A 115 26.73 3.19 -4.38
C ALA A 115 26.79 2.01 -5.35
N TRP A 116 25.67 1.34 -5.55
CA TRP A 116 25.59 0.20 -6.47
C TRP A 116 24.39 0.31 -7.39
N VAL A 117 24.45 -0.33 -8.54
CA VAL A 117 23.30 -0.61 -9.39
C VAL A 117 23.28 -2.10 -9.67
N LEU A 118 22.13 -2.73 -9.44
CA LEU A 118 21.94 -4.15 -9.67
C LEU A 118 21.07 -4.32 -10.90
N CYS A 119 21.47 -5.26 -11.75
CA CYS A 119 20.77 -5.61 -12.97
C CYS A 119 20.52 -7.11 -13.01
N ALA A 120 19.35 -7.52 -13.51
CA ALA A 120 19.03 -8.92 -13.73
C ALA A 120 18.22 -9.10 -15.01
N GLU A 121 18.32 -10.31 -15.57
CA GLU A 121 17.63 -10.74 -16.78
C GLU A 121 16.77 -11.97 -16.46
N ALA A 122 15.48 -11.90 -16.75
CA ALA A 122 14.56 -13.02 -16.68
C ALA A 122 14.22 -13.52 -18.09
N ARG A 123 14.34 -14.84 -18.31
CA ARG A 123 14.06 -15.48 -19.62
C ARG A 123 12.82 -16.36 -19.63
N ASN A 124 12.13 -16.44 -18.50
CA ASN A 124 10.90 -17.21 -18.35
C ASN A 124 10.00 -16.54 -17.30
N ARG A 125 8.75 -17.01 -17.23
CA ARG A 125 7.70 -16.44 -16.38
C ARG A 125 8.06 -16.45 -14.89
N GLN A 126 8.67 -17.54 -14.43
CA GLN A 126 9.07 -17.71 -13.04
C GLN A 126 10.15 -16.70 -12.63
N GLU A 127 11.15 -16.52 -13.50
CA GLU A 127 12.19 -15.52 -13.28
C GLU A 127 11.61 -14.10 -13.34
N GLU A 128 10.70 -13.81 -14.27
CA GLU A 128 10.06 -12.50 -14.43
C GLU A 128 9.30 -12.10 -13.18
N ARG A 129 8.47 -12.99 -12.61
CA ARG A 129 7.73 -12.71 -11.38
C ARG A 129 8.64 -12.40 -10.20
N ASN A 130 9.77 -13.11 -10.09
CA ASN A 130 10.68 -12.99 -8.96
C ASN A 130 11.83 -11.99 -9.19
N ILE A 131 11.90 -11.30 -10.34
CA ILE A 131 13.06 -10.49 -10.72
C ILE A 131 13.32 -9.33 -9.77
N VAL A 132 12.27 -8.58 -9.40
CA VAL A 132 12.36 -7.44 -8.49
C VAL A 132 12.68 -7.91 -7.08
N LYS A 133 12.03 -8.97 -6.61
CA LYS A 133 12.31 -9.61 -5.33
C LYS A 133 13.80 -9.98 -5.19
N ARG A 134 14.35 -10.66 -6.20
CA ARG A 134 15.76 -11.09 -6.21
C ARG A 134 16.72 -9.89 -6.19
N LEU A 135 16.44 -8.84 -6.96
CA LEU A 135 17.25 -7.62 -6.93
C LEU A 135 17.22 -6.93 -5.57
N VAL A 136 16.03 -6.80 -4.95
CA VAL A 136 15.85 -6.16 -3.64
C VAL A 136 16.51 -6.98 -2.53
N ASP A 137 16.38 -8.31 -2.55
CA ASP A 137 17.04 -9.19 -1.58
C ASP A 137 18.56 -9.12 -1.67
N GLU A 138 19.12 -9.04 -2.88
CA GLU A 138 20.56 -8.87 -3.06
C GLU A 138 21.02 -7.46 -2.68
N ALA A 139 20.24 -6.43 -3.02
CA ALA A 139 20.49 -5.06 -2.60
C ALA A 139 20.56 -4.93 -1.08
N ARG A 140 19.61 -5.57 -0.38
CA ARG A 140 19.55 -5.63 1.07
C ARG A 140 20.80 -6.29 1.67
N LYS A 141 21.30 -7.39 1.09
CA LYS A 141 22.56 -8.01 1.56
C LYS A 141 23.76 -7.07 1.42
N LEU A 142 23.90 -6.40 0.28
CA LEU A 142 25.04 -5.50 0.00
C LEU A 142 25.15 -4.36 1.02
N VAL A 143 24.02 -3.84 1.51
CA VAL A 143 23.99 -2.73 2.47
C VAL A 143 23.85 -3.19 3.93
N GLY A 144 23.90 -4.49 4.20
CA GLY A 144 23.70 -5.04 5.54
C GLY A 144 22.28 -4.82 6.08
N GLY A 145 21.29 -4.76 5.20
CA GLY A 145 19.89 -4.61 5.54
C GLY A 145 19.28 -5.87 6.14
N ARG A 146 18.29 -5.67 7.00
CA ARG A 146 17.58 -6.77 7.67
C ARG A 146 16.59 -7.43 6.72
N PRO A 147 16.39 -8.76 6.81
CA PRO A 147 15.36 -9.46 6.05
C PRO A 147 14.00 -8.78 6.19
N LYS A 148 13.24 -8.72 5.10
CA LYS A 148 11.86 -8.23 5.15
C LYS A 148 11.06 -9.06 6.14
N LYS A 149 10.41 -8.42 7.11
CA LYS A 149 9.50 -9.10 8.04
C LYS A 149 8.27 -9.58 7.29
N ASP A 150 7.87 -10.82 7.57
CA ASP A 150 6.65 -11.41 7.03
C ASP A 150 5.41 -10.70 7.61
N LEU A 151 4.74 -9.91 6.77
CA LEU A 151 3.49 -9.22 7.12
C LEU A 151 2.33 -10.20 7.39
N GLY A 152 2.43 -11.44 6.91
CA GLY A 152 1.44 -12.49 7.13
C GLY A 152 1.35 -13.01 8.58
N ARG A 153 2.40 -12.78 9.39
CA ARG A 153 2.54 -13.38 10.73
C ARG A 153 2.24 -12.46 11.90
N THR A 154 2.34 -11.14 11.73
CA THR A 154 2.11 -10.15 12.79
C THR A 154 1.12 -9.10 12.32
N GLU A 155 -0.08 -9.13 12.89
CA GLU A 155 -1.10 -8.11 12.66
C GLU A 155 -0.78 -6.84 13.47
N SER A 156 -0.93 -5.68 12.84
CA SER A 156 -0.80 -4.41 13.54
C SER A 156 -2.01 -4.17 14.42
N THR A 157 -1.81 -4.00 15.72
CA THR A 157 -2.89 -3.67 16.67
C THR A 157 -3.34 -2.21 16.58
N LEU A 158 -2.60 -1.37 15.86
CA LEU A 158 -2.99 0.03 15.60
C LEU A 158 -3.93 0.11 14.39
N TRP A 159 -3.67 -0.69 13.36
CA TRP A 159 -4.38 -0.66 12.09
C TRP A 159 -5.40 -1.80 11.93
N ASP A 160 -5.80 -2.46 13.02
CA ASP A 160 -6.75 -3.59 13.03
C ASP A 160 -8.23 -3.18 13.11
N GLY A 161 -8.53 -1.89 13.06
CA GLY A 161 -9.90 -1.38 12.98
C GLY A 161 -10.05 -0.21 12.01
N LEU A 162 -11.30 0.20 11.79
CA LEU A 162 -11.65 1.27 10.87
C LEU A 162 -11.23 2.62 11.48
N GLY A 163 -10.67 3.50 10.67
CA GLY A 163 -10.22 4.82 11.10
C GLY A 163 -10.89 5.98 10.38
N ILE A 164 -10.68 7.19 10.88
CA ILE A 164 -11.12 8.46 10.28
C ILE A 164 -9.90 9.34 9.97
N CYS A 165 -9.97 10.09 8.88
CA CYS A 165 -9.03 11.15 8.51
C CYS A 165 -9.79 12.42 8.15
N THR A 166 -9.49 13.53 8.81
CA THR A 166 -10.31 14.75 8.69
C THR A 166 -9.98 15.64 7.48
N TRP A 167 -9.02 15.26 6.63
CA TRP A 167 -8.56 16.11 5.52
C TRP A 167 -9.71 16.52 4.59
N GLU A 168 -10.41 15.56 4.00
CA GLU A 168 -11.53 15.87 3.09
C GLU A 168 -12.73 16.43 3.86
N SER A 169 -12.91 16.01 5.11
CA SER A 169 -14.01 16.44 5.98
C SER A 169 -14.03 17.95 6.25
N PHE A 170 -12.88 18.63 6.23
CA PHE A 170 -12.76 20.07 6.45
C PHE A 170 -12.37 20.83 5.18
N GLY A 171 -12.82 20.32 4.02
CA GLY A 171 -12.62 21.00 2.75
C GLY A 171 -11.17 20.96 2.26
N GLY A 172 -10.42 19.90 2.57
CA GLY A 172 -9.03 19.71 2.12
C GLY A 172 -8.82 19.67 0.60
N SER A 173 -9.89 19.49 -0.18
CA SER A 173 -9.86 19.66 -1.65
C SER A 173 -10.16 21.09 -2.10
N SER A 174 -10.58 21.97 -1.19
CA SER A 174 -10.86 23.38 -1.42
C SER A 174 -9.58 24.24 -1.35
N ARG A 175 -9.66 25.46 -1.87
CA ARG A 175 -8.54 26.42 -1.84
C ARG A 175 -8.21 26.89 -0.42
N VAL A 176 -9.19 26.88 0.49
CA VAL A 176 -9.04 27.31 1.89
C VAL A 176 -9.76 26.30 2.77
N PRO A 177 -9.07 25.23 3.23
CA PRO A 177 -9.64 24.27 4.16
C PRO A 177 -9.99 24.96 5.48
N ASP A 178 -11.08 24.53 6.11
CA ASP A 178 -11.46 25.01 7.44
C ASP A 178 -10.47 24.49 8.48
N ARG A 179 -10.03 25.38 9.38
CA ARG A 179 -9.18 24.96 10.49
C ARG A 179 -10.04 24.22 11.53
N PRO A 180 -9.60 23.06 12.03
CA PRO A 180 -10.41 22.26 12.93
C PRO A 180 -10.66 22.98 14.26
N THR A 181 -11.90 22.91 14.74
CA THR A 181 -12.28 23.24 16.12
C THR A 181 -12.62 21.95 16.88
N LYS A 182 -12.57 21.98 18.22
CA LYS A 182 -13.01 20.84 19.05
C LYS A 182 -14.42 20.37 18.67
N HIS A 183 -15.34 21.29 18.40
CA HIS A 183 -16.72 20.95 18.05
C HIS A 183 -16.78 20.17 16.73
N MET A 184 -16.16 20.68 15.67
CA MET A 184 -16.11 20.02 14.35
C MET A 184 -15.50 18.61 14.43
N LEU A 185 -14.44 18.44 15.22
CA LEU A 185 -13.81 17.14 15.43
C LEU A 185 -14.73 16.15 16.15
N LEU A 186 -15.54 16.62 17.10
CA LEU A 186 -16.46 15.77 17.87
C LEU A 186 -17.72 15.38 17.08
N GLU A 187 -18.14 16.20 16.11
CA GLU A 187 -19.27 15.92 15.22
C GLU A 187 -18.96 14.81 14.21
N LEU A 188 -17.71 14.68 13.79
CA LEU A 188 -17.26 13.63 12.88
C LEU A 188 -17.16 12.24 13.53
N VAL A 189 -17.26 12.13 14.86
CA VAL A 189 -17.21 10.82 15.52
C VAL A 189 -18.55 10.10 15.31
N PRO A 190 -18.58 8.97 14.57
CA PRO A 190 -19.81 8.30 14.26
C PRO A 190 -20.34 7.49 15.45
N SER A 191 -21.56 6.99 15.34
CA SER A 191 -22.20 6.15 16.36
C SER A 191 -21.66 4.72 16.46
N PHE A 192 -20.72 4.34 15.60
CA PHE A 192 -20.14 3.00 15.56
C PHE A 192 -18.65 3.02 15.94
N PRO A 193 -18.09 1.88 16.39
CA PRO A 193 -16.71 1.84 16.85
C PRO A 193 -15.70 2.30 15.79
N ILE A 194 -14.83 3.22 16.17
CA ILE A 194 -13.70 3.70 15.36
C ILE A 194 -12.42 3.45 16.15
N LYS A 195 -11.45 2.81 15.49
CA LYS A 195 -10.16 2.48 16.07
C LYS A 195 -9.24 3.69 16.08
N THR A 196 -9.03 4.31 14.93
CA THR A 196 -8.09 5.42 14.74
C THR A 196 -8.79 6.69 14.29
N TYR A 197 -8.37 7.84 14.80
CA TYR A 197 -8.88 9.14 14.40
C TYR A 197 -7.71 10.07 14.12
N LEU A 198 -7.45 10.40 12.87
CA LEU A 198 -6.38 11.27 12.43
C LEU A 198 -6.92 12.70 12.24
N ILE A 199 -6.51 13.61 13.14
CA ILE A 199 -6.69 15.05 13.00
C ILE A 199 -5.68 15.52 11.95
N ASP A 200 -6.17 15.82 10.75
CA ASP A 200 -5.35 16.23 9.62
C ASP A 200 -4.93 17.70 9.69
N ASP A 201 -4.29 18.21 8.63
CA ASP A 201 -3.74 19.57 8.57
C ASP A 201 -4.70 20.67 9.08
N GLY A 202 -4.13 21.69 9.73
CA GLY A 202 -4.81 22.92 10.15
C GLY A 202 -4.83 23.17 11.66
N TRP A 203 -4.52 22.16 12.47
CA TRP A 203 -4.62 22.24 13.94
C TRP A 203 -3.46 23.00 14.63
N GLN A 204 -2.30 23.14 13.97
CA GLN A 204 -1.05 23.64 14.57
C GLN A 204 -0.99 25.17 14.68
N ASP A 205 -0.30 25.72 15.67
CA ASP A 205 0.03 27.15 15.74
C ASP A 205 1.05 27.53 14.65
N ILE A 206 0.60 28.31 13.67
CA ILE A 206 1.38 28.71 12.49
C ILE A 206 1.35 30.22 12.29
N ARG A 207 2.31 30.73 11.51
CA ARG A 207 2.27 32.05 10.89
C ARG A 207 2.07 31.92 9.38
N GLY A 208 1.52 32.96 8.76
CA GLY A 208 1.14 32.98 7.36
C GLY A 208 -0.35 32.69 7.12
N SER A 209 -0.71 32.61 5.85
CA SER A 209 -2.07 32.44 5.33
C SER A 209 -2.05 31.54 4.09
N PRO A 210 -3.20 31.13 3.54
CA PRO A 210 -3.21 30.37 2.28
C PRO A 210 -2.50 31.05 1.11
N ASP A 211 -2.39 32.39 1.11
CA ASP A 211 -1.72 33.17 0.08
C ASP A 211 -0.27 33.57 0.45
N SER A 212 0.28 33.04 1.56
CA SER A 212 1.66 33.30 2.01
C SER A 212 2.32 32.05 2.59
N GLU A 213 3.62 32.13 2.92
CA GLU A 213 4.36 31.00 3.49
C GLU A 213 3.76 30.61 4.85
N ARG A 214 3.33 29.35 4.98
CA ARG A 214 2.77 28.82 6.21
C ARG A 214 3.85 28.11 7.01
N ARG A 215 4.19 28.67 8.18
CA ARG A 215 5.33 28.22 8.99
C ARG A 215 4.93 27.85 10.41
N LEU A 216 5.53 26.79 10.96
CA LEU A 216 5.30 26.35 12.33
C LEU A 216 5.85 27.41 13.29
N TYR A 217 5.01 27.89 14.22
CA TYR A 217 5.42 28.89 15.20
C TYR A 217 5.68 28.29 16.57
N SER A 218 4.83 27.36 17.02
CA SER A 218 5.03 26.68 18.28
C SER A 218 4.55 25.24 18.19
N PHE A 219 4.81 24.50 19.25
CA PHE A 219 4.34 23.14 19.42
C PHE A 219 2.88 23.08 19.89
N HIS A 220 2.11 24.17 19.92
CA HIS A 220 0.73 24.13 20.43
C HIS A 220 -0.31 24.11 19.31
N GLU A 221 -1.56 23.82 19.68
CA GLU A 221 -2.71 24.04 18.83
C GLU A 221 -2.91 25.53 18.51
N TRP A 222 -3.60 25.79 17.40
CA TRP A 222 -3.97 27.15 17.02
C TRP A 222 -5.03 27.74 17.95
N GLY A 223 -4.99 29.06 18.13
CA GLY A 223 -5.85 29.76 19.10
C GLY A 223 -7.37 29.61 18.86
N GLY A 224 -7.80 29.25 17.65
CA GLY A 224 -9.22 29.03 17.35
C GLY A 224 -9.71 27.59 17.56
N MET A 225 -8.88 26.67 18.05
CA MET A 225 -9.28 25.28 18.35
C MET A 225 -10.43 25.21 19.36
N GLY A 226 -10.53 26.22 20.24
CA GLY A 226 -11.58 26.35 21.26
C GLY A 226 -11.37 25.45 22.48
N ALA A 227 -10.24 24.74 22.57
CA ALA A 227 -9.82 23.91 23.69
C ALA A 227 -8.34 23.52 23.54
N SER A 228 -7.72 23.05 24.63
CA SER A 228 -6.38 22.45 24.56
C SER A 228 -6.39 21.12 23.78
N MET A 229 -5.25 20.74 23.18
CA MET A 229 -5.18 19.45 22.50
C MET A 229 -5.46 18.26 23.44
N THR A 230 -5.02 18.32 24.71
CA THR A 230 -5.34 17.31 25.74
C THR A 230 -6.86 17.16 25.95
N GLU A 231 -7.61 18.26 25.96
CA GLU A 231 -9.06 18.22 26.06
C GLU A 231 -9.74 17.66 24.81
N VAL A 232 -9.21 17.99 23.62
CA VAL A 232 -9.70 17.44 22.34
C VAL A 232 -9.52 15.93 22.31
N VAL A 233 -8.31 15.44 22.61
CA VAL A 233 -8.00 14.01 22.61
C VAL A 233 -8.82 13.26 23.65
N SER A 234 -8.93 13.78 24.88
CA SER A 234 -9.74 13.14 25.92
C SER A 234 -11.23 13.10 25.55
N SER A 235 -11.76 14.14 24.89
CA SER A 235 -13.15 14.17 24.42
C SER A 235 -13.42 13.19 23.28
N LEU A 236 -12.49 13.05 22.32
CA LEU A 236 -12.57 12.04 21.24
C LEU A 236 -12.56 10.62 21.83
N LYS A 237 -11.65 10.35 22.77
CA LYS A 237 -11.59 9.06 23.47
C LYS A 237 -12.84 8.79 24.31
N GLY A 238 -13.40 9.83 24.95
CA GLY A 238 -14.68 9.75 25.67
C GLY A 238 -15.88 9.41 24.77
N LYS A 239 -15.81 9.68 23.46
CA LYS A 239 -16.80 9.24 22.46
C LYS A 239 -16.53 7.84 21.89
N GLY A 240 -15.51 7.13 22.37
CA GLY A 240 -15.22 5.75 21.97
C GLY A 240 -14.16 5.58 20.88
N VAL A 241 -13.44 6.64 20.50
CA VAL A 241 -12.24 6.52 19.66
C VAL A 241 -11.11 5.88 20.48
N GLU A 242 -10.51 4.78 20.02
CA GLU A 242 -9.42 4.14 20.78
C GLU A 242 -8.07 4.87 20.66
N LYS A 243 -7.72 5.30 19.45
CA LYS A 243 -6.40 5.86 19.11
C LYS A 243 -6.55 7.17 18.36
N VAL A 244 -5.92 8.23 18.84
CA VAL A 244 -5.96 9.55 18.19
C VAL A 244 -4.59 9.85 17.61
N GLY A 245 -4.55 10.37 16.38
CA GLY A 245 -3.34 10.78 15.71
C GLY A 245 -3.43 12.20 15.17
N VAL A 246 -2.27 12.81 14.88
CA VAL A 246 -2.18 14.15 14.28
C VAL A 246 -1.30 14.16 13.05
N TRP A 247 -1.61 15.07 12.14
CA TRP A 247 -0.78 15.37 10.99
C TRP A 247 0.35 16.36 11.30
N LEU A 248 1.51 16.16 10.67
CA LEU A 248 2.74 16.97 10.74
C LEU A 248 3.44 17.01 9.37
N THR A 249 4.47 17.85 9.20
CA THR A 249 5.46 17.72 8.12
C THR A 249 6.87 17.46 8.65
N LEU A 250 7.75 16.89 7.81
CA LEU A 250 9.12 16.60 8.22
C LEU A 250 9.93 17.86 8.58
N GLN A 251 9.58 19.02 8.01
CA GLN A 251 10.27 20.29 8.22
C GLN A 251 9.60 21.22 9.24
N GLY A 252 8.58 20.76 9.97
CA GLY A 252 7.80 21.58 10.91
C GLY A 252 6.37 21.80 10.40
N TYR A 253 6.20 22.68 9.42
CA TYR A 253 4.94 22.85 8.66
C TYR A 253 5.22 22.94 7.15
N TRP A 254 4.24 23.28 6.30
CA TRP A 254 4.40 23.27 4.85
C TRP A 254 5.65 24.04 4.36
N ASP A 255 5.86 25.24 4.88
CA ASP A 255 6.98 26.13 4.54
C ASP A 255 8.01 26.24 5.67
N SER A 256 8.17 25.15 6.46
CA SER A 256 9.12 24.96 7.57
C SER A 256 8.80 25.73 8.87
N ILE A 257 9.83 26.07 9.67
CA ILE A 257 9.69 26.75 10.97
C ILE A 257 9.74 28.27 10.76
N ASP A 258 8.94 29.03 11.52
CA ASP A 258 8.94 30.48 11.43
C ASP A 258 10.26 31.05 11.99
N PRO A 259 10.99 31.93 11.26
CA PRO A 259 12.28 32.44 11.71
C PRO A 259 12.21 33.31 12.97
N GLN A 260 11.04 33.80 13.34
CA GLN A 260 10.79 34.59 14.55
C GLN A 260 10.16 33.75 15.68
N SER A 261 10.07 32.42 15.49
CA SER A 261 9.54 31.52 16.50
C SER A 261 10.55 31.19 17.60
N PRO A 262 10.07 30.88 18.81
CA PRO A 262 10.93 30.31 19.86
C PRO A 262 11.54 28.96 19.44
N LEU A 263 10.90 28.23 18.52
CA LEU A 263 11.45 26.98 17.96
C LEU A 263 12.69 27.26 17.11
N CYS A 264 12.67 28.31 16.29
CA CYS A 264 13.80 28.70 15.46
C CYS A 264 15.06 28.95 16.31
N ASP A 265 14.91 29.72 17.38
CA ASP A 265 15.99 30.03 18.32
C ASP A 265 16.49 28.78 19.05
N ARG A 266 15.57 27.98 19.62
CA ARG A 266 15.93 26.79 20.42
C ARG A 266 16.72 25.75 19.61
N TYR A 267 16.33 25.52 18.36
CA TYR A 267 16.94 24.49 17.52
C TYR A 267 17.93 25.06 16.50
N ALA A 268 18.34 26.31 16.67
CA ALA A 268 19.32 27.01 15.85
C ALA A 268 19.02 26.87 14.35
N CYS A 269 17.80 27.23 13.93
CA CYS A 269 17.38 26.96 12.57
C CYS A 269 18.23 27.72 11.53
N VAL A 270 18.47 27.06 10.41
CA VAL A 270 19.28 27.56 9.30
C VAL A 270 18.39 27.80 8.09
N ALA A 271 18.62 28.92 7.40
CA ALA A 271 17.95 29.26 6.16
C ALA A 271 18.47 28.42 4.99
N HIS A 272 17.55 27.85 4.21
CA HIS A 272 17.87 27.10 3.01
C HIS A 272 16.99 27.56 1.84
N PRO A 273 17.58 28.02 0.71
CA PRO A 273 16.82 28.39 -0.48
C PRO A 273 16.09 27.20 -1.10
N VAL A 274 14.87 27.45 -1.55
CA VAL A 274 14.04 26.46 -2.26
C VAL A 274 14.14 26.70 -3.76
N ALA A 275 14.14 25.63 -4.54
CA ALA A 275 14.13 25.68 -5.98
C ALA A 275 12.85 26.37 -6.51
N LYS A 276 12.95 27.06 -7.65
CA LYS A 276 11.77 27.52 -8.40
C LYS A 276 10.80 26.35 -8.64
N PRO A 277 9.47 26.58 -8.56
CA PRO A 277 8.48 25.54 -8.80
C PRO A 277 8.56 24.99 -10.23
N ASN A 278 7.97 23.81 -10.45
CA ASN A 278 7.82 23.18 -11.77
C ASN A 278 9.11 22.86 -12.55
N GLN A 279 10.27 22.86 -11.88
CA GLN A 279 11.52 22.44 -12.51
C GLN A 279 11.60 20.91 -12.70
N PRO A 280 12.19 20.45 -13.82
CA PRO A 280 12.37 19.04 -14.12
C PRO A 280 13.28 18.33 -13.10
N ARG A 281 13.05 17.03 -12.91
CA ARG A 281 13.73 16.22 -11.87
C ARG A 281 14.66 15.16 -12.47
N GLY A 282 15.39 15.50 -13.55
CA GLY A 282 16.22 14.57 -14.35
C GLY A 282 17.62 14.24 -13.81
N GLY A 283 17.78 14.14 -12.49
CA GLY A 283 19.07 13.76 -11.89
C GLY A 283 20.09 14.91 -11.82
N VAL A 284 21.38 14.57 -11.66
CA VAL A 284 22.45 15.51 -11.24
C VAL A 284 22.82 16.57 -12.27
N LYS A 285 22.57 16.29 -13.56
CA LYS A 285 22.83 17.24 -14.65
C LYS A 285 21.65 18.16 -14.95
N VAL A 286 20.55 18.05 -14.20
CA VAL A 286 19.43 18.98 -14.24
C VAL A 286 19.51 19.83 -12.97
N PRO A 287 20.30 20.93 -12.99
CA PRO A 287 20.42 21.80 -11.83
C PRO A 287 19.06 22.40 -11.50
N LEU A 288 18.80 22.60 -10.22
CA LEU A 288 17.62 23.31 -9.74
C LEU A 288 18.02 24.74 -9.44
N GLU A 289 17.41 25.69 -10.14
CA GLU A 289 17.58 27.12 -9.87
C GLU A 289 16.88 27.49 -8.56
N ALA A 290 17.57 28.24 -7.70
CA ALA A 290 16.95 28.84 -6.52
C ALA A 290 15.82 29.80 -6.92
N GLY A 291 14.71 29.73 -6.20
CA GLY A 291 13.64 30.73 -6.22
C GLY A 291 13.73 31.64 -5.01
N ASP A 292 12.69 32.43 -4.81
CA ASP A 292 12.64 33.46 -3.75
C ASP A 292 12.23 32.89 -2.37
N GLN A 293 11.72 31.66 -2.33
CA GLN A 293 11.30 31.01 -1.09
C GLN A 293 12.49 30.46 -0.29
N VAL A 294 12.40 30.59 1.03
CA VAL A 294 13.41 30.11 1.98
C VAL A 294 12.73 29.28 3.06
N GLN A 295 13.32 28.12 3.37
CA GLN A 295 12.91 27.28 4.49
C GLN A 295 13.92 27.40 5.64
N TYR A 296 13.43 27.55 6.87
CA TYR A 296 14.21 27.56 8.10
C TYR A 296 14.05 26.22 8.80
N LEU A 297 15.15 25.49 8.91
CA LEU A 297 15.16 24.11 9.38
C LEU A 297 16.09 23.98 10.59
N PRO A 298 15.78 23.12 11.58
CA PRO A 298 16.70 22.85 12.69
C PRO A 298 18.11 22.54 12.19
N HIS A 299 19.12 23.06 12.88
CA HIS A 299 20.51 22.70 12.57
C HIS A 299 20.65 21.16 12.60
N PRO A 300 21.44 20.52 11.71
CA PRO A 300 21.56 19.06 11.70
C PRO A 300 21.91 18.41 13.05
N THR A 301 22.68 19.10 13.90
CA THR A 301 23.03 18.62 15.25
C THR A 301 21.89 18.74 16.27
N LYS A 302 20.84 19.51 15.96
CA LYS A 302 19.64 19.74 16.78
C LYS A 302 18.39 19.03 16.27
N ALA A 303 18.44 18.46 15.06
CA ALA A 303 17.30 17.77 14.44
C ALA A 303 16.73 16.61 15.26
N ALA A 304 17.59 15.82 15.93
CA ALA A 304 17.15 14.73 16.79
C ALA A 304 16.46 15.24 18.08
N GLU A 305 17.00 16.31 18.67
CA GLU A 305 16.42 17.00 19.83
C GLU A 305 15.03 17.56 19.47
N PHE A 306 14.92 18.26 18.33
CA PHE A 306 13.64 18.76 17.80
C PHE A 306 12.56 17.68 17.74
N TRP A 307 12.85 16.54 17.10
CA TRP A 307 11.85 15.47 16.96
C TRP A 307 11.50 14.79 18.28
N LYS A 308 12.49 14.61 19.16
CA LYS A 308 12.25 14.04 20.48
C LYS A 308 11.34 14.93 21.32
N ASP A 309 11.65 16.22 21.40
CA ASP A 309 10.85 17.20 22.13
C ASP A 309 9.44 17.32 21.52
N TRP A 310 9.34 17.30 20.18
CA TRP A 310 8.06 17.39 19.51
C TRP A 310 7.15 16.20 19.81
N PHE A 311 7.70 14.98 19.77
CA PHE A 311 6.93 13.78 20.11
C PHE A 311 6.64 13.66 21.60
N ILE A 312 7.50 14.18 22.49
CA ILE A 312 7.19 14.25 23.94
C ILE A 312 5.95 15.12 24.16
N GLU A 313 5.90 16.30 23.53
CA GLU A 313 4.75 17.19 23.64
C GLU A 313 3.47 16.53 23.10
N ILE A 314 3.52 15.99 21.89
CA ILE A 314 2.40 15.26 21.26
C ILE A 314 1.92 14.11 22.13
N LYS A 315 2.86 13.34 22.71
CA LYS A 315 2.53 12.23 23.60
C LYS A 315 1.87 12.70 24.89
N SER A 316 2.27 13.86 25.42
CA SER A 316 1.72 14.44 26.65
C SER A 316 0.22 14.76 26.54
N TRP A 317 -0.26 15.11 25.34
CA TRP A 317 -1.68 15.31 25.06
C TRP A 317 -2.48 14.01 24.93
N GLY A 318 -1.81 12.85 24.94
CA GLY A 318 -2.41 11.53 24.78
C GLY A 318 -2.55 11.07 23.33
N ILE A 319 -1.83 11.68 22.38
CA ILE A 319 -1.77 11.20 20.99
C ILE A 319 -1.03 9.86 20.90
N ASP A 320 -1.52 9.00 20.01
CA ASP A 320 -1.05 7.63 19.82
C ASP A 320 -0.20 7.46 18.55
N PHE A 321 -0.42 8.24 17.49
CA PHE A 321 0.31 8.10 16.22
C PHE A 321 0.34 9.43 15.44
N VAL A 322 1.16 9.50 14.39
CA VAL A 322 1.30 10.69 13.54
C VAL A 322 1.30 10.35 12.05
N LYS A 323 0.80 11.26 11.22
CA LYS A 323 1.04 11.28 9.76
C LYS A 323 2.08 12.36 9.47
N VAL A 324 3.24 12.00 8.93
CA VAL A 324 4.31 12.98 8.62
C VAL A 324 4.45 13.14 7.11
N ASP A 325 4.02 14.29 6.61
CA ASP A 325 4.04 14.68 5.21
C ASP A 325 5.35 15.36 4.78
N ASN A 326 5.40 15.66 3.49
CA ASN A 326 6.42 16.44 2.81
C ASN A 326 7.86 15.90 2.94
N GLN A 327 8.04 14.62 3.28
CA GLN A 327 9.38 14.06 3.55
C GLN A 327 10.30 14.07 2.33
N ALA A 328 9.76 13.91 1.11
CA ALA A 328 10.57 14.01 -0.11
C ALA A 328 10.72 15.44 -0.64
N HIS A 329 10.05 16.43 -0.03
CA HIS A 329 10.13 17.83 -0.46
C HIS A 329 11.51 18.43 -0.24
N PHE A 330 12.31 17.91 0.68
CA PHE A 330 13.71 18.29 0.84
C PHE A 330 14.54 18.25 -0.45
N ASN A 331 14.11 17.47 -1.46
CA ASN A 331 14.71 17.47 -2.80
C ASN A 331 14.50 18.78 -3.59
N THR A 332 13.68 19.71 -3.12
CA THR A 332 13.54 21.06 -3.67
C THR A 332 14.52 22.05 -3.05
N ILE A 333 15.17 21.72 -1.94
CA ILE A 333 16.07 22.63 -1.24
C ILE A 333 17.45 22.59 -1.90
N VAL A 334 17.95 23.73 -2.35
CA VAL A 334 19.17 23.85 -3.20
C VAL A 334 20.42 24.35 -2.46
N SER A 335 20.45 24.21 -1.14
CA SER A 335 21.61 24.60 -0.31
C SER A 335 22.66 23.48 -0.19
N PRO A 336 23.94 23.79 0.12
CA PRO A 336 24.99 22.79 0.32
C PRO A 336 24.74 21.81 1.48
N THR A 337 23.92 22.21 2.46
CA THR A 337 23.66 21.45 3.69
C THR A 337 22.29 20.78 3.71
N SER A 338 21.42 20.99 2.70
CA SER A 338 20.03 20.51 2.71
C SER A 338 19.92 18.99 2.83
N ALA A 339 20.80 18.26 2.16
CA ALA A 339 20.79 16.81 2.17
C ALA A 339 21.17 16.26 3.56
N GLU A 340 22.13 16.88 4.24
CA GLU A 340 22.49 16.56 5.62
C GLU A 340 21.34 16.90 6.59
N THR A 341 20.75 18.10 6.48
CA THR A 341 19.60 18.49 7.31
C THR A 341 18.43 17.52 7.13
N HIS A 342 18.09 17.16 5.89
CA HIS A 342 17.06 16.16 5.61
C HIS A 342 17.36 14.82 6.30
N GLN A 343 18.59 14.32 6.15
CA GLN A 343 19.00 13.06 6.76
C GLN A 343 18.88 13.11 8.29
N ALA A 344 19.32 14.21 8.90
CA ALA A 344 19.25 14.40 10.35
C ALA A 344 17.80 14.48 10.85
N MET A 345 16.94 15.24 10.17
CA MET A 345 15.50 15.33 10.49
C MET A 345 14.82 13.98 10.38
N TRP A 346 15.02 13.26 9.26
CA TRP A 346 14.40 11.95 9.05
C TRP A 346 14.88 10.92 10.07
N SER A 347 16.18 10.83 10.32
CA SER A 347 16.73 9.86 11.29
C SER A 347 16.34 10.20 12.73
N GLY A 348 16.29 11.50 13.07
CA GLY A 348 15.78 12.01 14.34
C GLY A 348 14.33 11.62 14.57
N MET A 349 13.47 11.84 13.57
CA MET A 349 12.05 11.44 13.60
C MET A 349 11.88 9.94 13.84
N LEU A 350 12.60 9.08 13.11
CA LEU A 350 12.48 7.62 13.28
C LEU A 350 12.94 7.17 14.68
N SER A 351 14.00 7.77 15.19
CA SER A 351 14.53 7.44 16.53
C SER A 351 13.54 7.88 17.61
N ALA A 352 13.02 9.10 17.51
CA ALA A 352 12.01 9.63 18.42
C ALA A 352 10.70 8.81 18.35
N ALA A 353 10.30 8.33 17.17
CA ALA A 353 9.10 7.50 17.03
C ALA A 353 9.19 6.23 17.88
N VAL A 354 10.33 5.54 17.84
CA VAL A 354 10.54 4.34 18.67
C VAL A 354 10.67 4.69 20.15
N GLU A 355 11.43 5.73 20.48
CA GLU A 355 11.71 6.11 21.87
C GLU A 355 10.45 6.64 22.61
N VAL A 356 9.61 7.42 21.92
CA VAL A 356 8.51 8.17 22.56
C VAL A 356 7.13 7.61 22.19
N LEU A 357 6.92 7.24 20.92
CA LEU A 357 5.62 6.69 20.46
C LEU A 357 5.56 5.16 20.56
N GLY A 358 6.71 4.50 20.65
CA GLY A 358 6.87 3.06 20.91
C GLY A 358 7.13 2.19 19.68
N SER A 359 6.83 2.66 18.47
CA SER A 359 7.06 1.91 17.23
C SER A 359 7.13 2.81 16.00
N LEU A 360 7.76 2.30 14.94
CA LEU A 360 7.75 2.94 13.62
C LEU A 360 6.37 2.87 12.96
N GLU A 361 5.51 1.93 13.35
CA GLU A 361 4.13 1.85 12.84
C GLU A 361 3.26 3.03 13.30
N ASN A 362 3.66 3.73 14.37
CA ASN A 362 3.00 4.96 14.84
C ASN A 362 3.30 6.17 13.92
N VAL A 363 4.06 6.01 12.85
CA VAL A 363 4.32 7.06 11.87
C VAL A 363 3.89 6.62 10.48
N ILE A 364 2.89 7.31 9.93
CA ILE A 364 2.56 7.20 8.51
C ILE A 364 3.53 8.09 7.72
N MET A 365 4.39 7.46 6.92
CA MET A 365 5.33 8.11 6.02
C MET A 365 4.59 8.60 4.77
N CYS A 366 4.25 9.88 4.73
CA CYS A 366 3.48 10.48 3.65
C CYS A 366 4.36 11.37 2.78
N MET A 367 4.03 11.48 1.48
CA MET A 367 4.82 12.27 0.52
C MET A 367 6.33 11.92 0.57
N SER A 368 6.63 10.66 0.85
CA SER A 368 7.97 10.18 1.20
C SER A 368 8.67 9.48 0.04
N HIS A 369 8.22 9.71 -1.21
CA HIS A 369 8.81 9.07 -2.38
C HIS A 369 10.18 9.67 -2.70
N ASN A 370 11.21 9.09 -2.10
CA ASN A 370 12.60 9.44 -2.36
C ASN A 370 13.54 8.25 -2.33
N GLU A 371 14.78 8.51 -2.73
CA GLU A 371 15.82 7.52 -2.88
C GLU A 371 16.11 6.78 -1.56
N ARG A 372 15.99 7.50 -0.43
CA ARG A 372 16.15 6.95 0.90
C ARG A 372 15.01 5.99 1.28
N MET A 373 13.79 6.28 0.84
CA MET A 373 12.62 5.45 1.12
C MET A 373 12.53 4.22 0.22
N LEU A 374 12.72 4.38 -1.10
CA LEU A 374 12.47 3.30 -2.06
C LEU A 374 13.68 2.44 -2.38
N ASN A 375 14.89 3.00 -2.27
CA ASN A 375 16.12 2.28 -2.58
C ASN A 375 17.28 2.58 -1.64
N GLY A 376 16.95 2.89 -0.38
CA GLY A 376 17.90 3.18 0.68
C GLY A 376 17.40 2.67 2.05
N PRO A 377 17.87 3.28 3.15
CA PRO A 377 17.58 2.86 4.53
C PRO A 377 16.11 2.55 4.86
N GLY A 378 15.16 3.29 4.27
CA GLY A 378 13.73 3.09 4.49
C GLY A 378 13.28 1.70 4.05
N GLY A 379 13.26 1.44 2.75
CA GLY A 379 12.77 0.20 2.17
C GLY A 379 13.70 -1.01 2.34
N LEU A 380 15.02 -0.81 2.38
CA LEU A 380 16.00 -1.90 2.56
C LEU A 380 16.29 -2.23 4.04
N ASP A 381 15.73 -1.46 4.98
CA ASP A 381 15.81 -1.67 6.43
C ASP A 381 17.24 -1.80 6.97
N PHE A 382 18.05 -0.75 6.78
CA PHE A 382 19.40 -0.63 7.35
C PHE A 382 19.62 0.78 7.89
N ALA A 383 20.55 0.94 8.83
CA ALA A 383 20.94 2.24 9.41
C ALA A 383 19.77 3.14 9.88
N ARG A 384 18.71 2.49 10.37
CA ARG A 384 17.53 3.05 11.05
C ARG A 384 17.04 2.04 12.09
N PRO A 385 16.12 2.41 13.01
CA PRO A 385 15.47 1.43 13.88
C PRO A 385 14.78 0.31 13.07
N PRO A 386 14.75 -0.94 13.57
CA PRO A 386 14.22 -2.08 12.83
C PRO A 386 12.69 -2.08 12.78
N GLY A 387 12.12 -2.55 11.67
CA GLY A 387 10.67 -2.70 11.52
C GLY A 387 10.17 -2.18 10.17
N ASN A 388 8.90 -2.45 9.88
CA ASN A 388 8.27 -1.93 8.68
C ASN A 388 7.81 -0.48 8.88
N LEU A 389 7.86 0.31 7.82
CA LEU A 389 7.32 1.67 7.82
C LEU A 389 5.95 1.67 7.15
N VAL A 390 4.96 2.32 7.76
CA VAL A 390 3.67 2.59 7.08
C VAL A 390 3.93 3.67 6.03
N PHE A 391 3.73 3.36 4.76
CA PHE A 391 4.15 4.21 3.64
C PHE A 391 2.98 4.52 2.72
N ARG A 392 2.61 5.80 2.61
CA ARG A 392 1.52 6.23 1.72
C ARG A 392 2.00 6.20 0.26
N THR A 393 1.43 5.30 -0.54
CA THR A 393 1.83 5.05 -1.94
C THR A 393 0.93 5.73 -2.96
N SER A 394 -0.25 6.23 -2.56
CA SER A 394 -1.21 6.85 -3.48
C SER A 394 -1.56 8.27 -3.08
N ARG A 395 -2.08 9.00 -4.05
CA ARG A 395 -2.58 10.37 -3.85
C ARG A 395 -4.08 10.51 -4.16
N PHE A 396 -4.63 9.89 -5.21
CA PHE A 396 -6.06 9.98 -5.58
C PHE A 396 -6.51 8.92 -6.63
N ARG A 397 -7.82 8.61 -6.63
CA ARG A 397 -8.73 7.97 -7.62
C ARG A 397 -8.37 6.63 -8.28
N LEU A 398 -7.17 6.48 -8.86
CA LEU A 398 -6.82 5.23 -9.53
C LEU A 398 -5.81 4.45 -8.68
N PRO A 399 -6.02 3.14 -8.50
CA PRO A 399 -5.07 2.32 -7.78
C PRO A 399 -3.73 2.35 -8.49
N GLN A 400 -2.72 2.90 -7.84
CA GLN A 400 -1.37 2.87 -8.37
C GLN A 400 -0.75 1.48 -8.14
N TYR A 401 -1.43 0.40 -8.52
CA TYR A 401 -0.96 -0.97 -8.21
C TYR A 401 0.43 -1.24 -8.76
N HIS A 402 0.84 -0.60 -9.85
CA HIS A 402 2.20 -0.77 -10.35
C HIS A 402 3.25 -0.32 -9.31
N THR A 403 2.93 0.55 -8.35
CA THR A 403 3.84 0.89 -7.23
C THR A 403 4.13 -0.32 -6.33
N SER A 404 3.21 -1.28 -6.28
CA SER A 404 3.33 -2.53 -5.51
C SER A 404 4.43 -3.45 -6.04
N VAL A 405 4.76 -3.38 -7.33
CA VAL A 405 5.82 -4.19 -7.96
C VAL A 405 7.16 -4.00 -7.24
N LEU A 406 7.46 -2.78 -6.81
CA LEU A 406 8.63 -2.50 -5.97
C LEU A 406 8.29 -2.57 -4.48
N THR A 407 7.23 -1.89 -4.05
CA THR A 407 6.98 -1.67 -2.61
C THR A 407 6.62 -2.94 -1.85
N ARG A 408 6.07 -3.99 -2.51
CA ARG A 408 5.88 -5.32 -1.91
C ARG A 408 7.20 -5.94 -1.49
N GLU A 409 8.32 -5.66 -2.16
CA GLU A 409 9.61 -6.28 -1.84
C GLU A 409 10.40 -5.55 -0.74
N LEU A 410 9.94 -4.35 -0.38
CA LEU A 410 10.54 -3.48 0.63
C LEU A 410 9.94 -3.73 2.02
N SER A 411 10.63 -3.26 3.07
CA SER A 411 10.17 -3.29 4.46
C SER A 411 9.15 -2.18 4.73
N LEU A 412 8.06 -2.17 3.96
CA LEU A 412 6.99 -1.17 3.96
C LEU A 412 5.62 -1.83 4.13
N ILE A 413 4.71 -1.15 4.83
CA ILE A 413 3.28 -1.45 4.91
C ILE A 413 2.58 -0.41 4.03
N PRO A 414 1.97 -0.78 2.89
CA PRO A 414 1.33 0.20 2.01
C PRO A 414 0.10 0.84 2.65
N ASP A 415 0.07 2.16 2.66
CA ASP A 415 -1.10 2.99 2.98
C ASP A 415 -1.67 3.56 1.66
N PHE A 416 -2.90 3.18 1.33
CA PHE A 416 -3.60 3.60 0.10
C PHE A 416 -4.44 4.86 0.26
N ASP A 417 -4.15 5.65 1.30
CA ASP A 417 -4.77 6.92 1.62
C ASP A 417 -6.20 6.79 2.18
N MET A 418 -6.79 7.90 2.63
CA MET A 418 -8.20 7.93 3.03
C MET A 418 -9.15 7.77 1.83
N PHE A 419 -10.42 7.45 2.07
CA PHE A 419 -11.48 7.51 1.06
C PHE A 419 -12.83 7.85 1.67
N ALA A 420 -13.68 8.54 0.90
CA ALA A 420 -15.05 8.76 1.28
C ALA A 420 -15.89 7.50 0.99
N THR A 421 -16.74 7.12 1.94
CA THR A 421 -17.75 6.07 1.76
C THR A 421 -18.98 6.57 1.01
N ASN A 422 -19.15 7.89 0.90
CA ASN A 422 -20.28 8.57 0.29
C ASN A 422 -19.85 10.02 -0.14
N PRO A 423 -20.41 10.67 -1.20
CA PRO A 423 -21.44 10.22 -2.13
C PRO A 423 -20.99 9.08 -3.07
N PRO A 424 -21.92 8.38 -3.76
CA PRO A 424 -21.57 7.26 -4.66
C PRO A 424 -20.58 7.62 -5.78
N ASN A 425 -20.54 8.88 -6.21
CA ASN A 425 -19.60 9.40 -7.20
C ASN A 425 -18.13 9.43 -6.72
N HIS A 426 -17.88 9.14 -5.45
CA HIS A 426 -16.53 8.94 -4.89
C HIS A 426 -16.06 7.49 -5.01
N LEU A 427 -16.82 6.61 -5.67
CA LEU A 427 -16.46 5.22 -5.96
C LEU A 427 -16.11 4.41 -4.70
N PRO A 428 -17.01 4.36 -3.70
CA PRO A 428 -16.66 3.88 -2.38
C PRO A 428 -16.33 2.37 -2.35
N THR A 429 -17.06 1.52 -3.08
CA THR A 429 -16.73 0.07 -3.21
C THR A 429 -15.38 -0.15 -3.90
N TYR A 430 -15.11 0.64 -4.95
CA TYR A 430 -13.86 0.60 -5.73
C TYR A 430 -12.64 0.85 -4.84
N HIS A 431 -12.74 1.86 -3.97
CA HIS A 431 -11.70 2.23 -2.99
C HIS A 431 -11.64 1.31 -1.76
N ALA A 432 -12.77 0.77 -1.32
CA ALA A 432 -12.84 -0.19 -0.24
C ALA A 432 -12.16 -1.52 -0.62
N LEU A 433 -12.35 -2.00 -1.86
CA LEU A 433 -11.68 -3.20 -2.37
C LEU A 433 -10.16 -3.04 -2.35
N LEU A 434 -9.63 -1.94 -2.88
CA LEU A 434 -8.18 -1.65 -2.86
C LEU A 434 -7.59 -1.74 -1.44
N ARG A 435 -8.25 -1.11 -0.46
CA ARG A 435 -7.78 -1.06 0.94
C ARG A 435 -7.94 -2.39 1.66
N ALA A 436 -9.03 -3.12 1.40
CA ALA A 436 -9.26 -4.44 1.97
C ALA A 436 -8.24 -5.48 1.47
N LEU A 437 -7.62 -5.27 0.30
CA LEU A 437 -6.56 -6.14 -0.22
C LEU A 437 -5.15 -5.67 0.20
N SER A 438 -5.02 -4.95 1.32
CA SER A 438 -3.73 -4.52 1.89
C SER A 438 -3.71 -4.58 3.41
N PRO A 439 -2.54 -4.80 4.04
CA PRO A 439 -2.40 -4.78 5.50
C PRO A 439 -2.44 -3.36 6.11
N GLY A 440 -2.42 -2.30 5.28
CA GLY A 440 -2.35 -0.92 5.75
C GLY A 440 -3.60 -0.36 6.42
N PRO A 441 -3.57 0.91 6.84
CA PRO A 441 -4.71 1.61 7.42
C PRO A 441 -5.92 1.63 6.47
N ILE A 442 -7.13 1.56 7.03
CA ILE A 442 -8.38 1.86 6.31
C ILE A 442 -8.98 3.09 6.98
N LEU A 443 -8.74 4.27 6.39
CA LEU A 443 -9.22 5.55 6.91
C LEU A 443 -10.37 6.05 6.03
N ILE A 444 -11.52 6.35 6.63
CA ILE A 444 -12.63 7.02 5.95
C ILE A 444 -12.52 8.54 6.12
N SER A 445 -13.05 9.29 5.16
CA SER A 445 -12.96 10.75 5.12
C SER A 445 -14.29 11.41 4.75
N ASP A 446 -15.41 10.80 5.17
CA ASP A 446 -16.74 11.38 5.01
C ASP A 446 -16.81 12.78 5.66
N THR A 447 -17.60 13.67 5.07
CA THR A 447 -17.82 15.03 5.56
C THR A 447 -18.98 15.05 6.58
N PRO A 448 -19.05 16.06 7.48
CA PRO A 448 -20.11 16.12 8.50
C PRO A 448 -21.55 16.13 7.93
N ASP A 449 -21.73 16.65 6.72
CA ASP A 449 -22.99 16.76 6.01
C ASP A 449 -23.40 15.48 5.26
N VAL A 450 -22.53 14.47 5.21
CA VAL A 450 -22.76 13.22 4.50
C VAL A 450 -22.78 12.04 5.47
N LEU A 451 -23.87 11.29 5.48
CA LEU A 451 -23.98 10.07 6.28
C LEU A 451 -23.04 8.98 5.76
N THR A 452 -22.22 8.41 6.64
CA THR A 452 -21.38 7.24 6.34
C THR A 452 -22.21 6.05 5.86
N ASP A 453 -21.74 5.38 4.80
CA ASP A 453 -22.35 4.16 4.30
C ASP A 453 -22.13 2.98 5.28
N ARG A 454 -23.17 2.68 6.07
CA ARG A 454 -23.18 1.57 7.04
C ARG A 454 -23.17 0.20 6.38
N ALA A 455 -23.70 0.07 5.17
CA ALA A 455 -23.68 -1.19 4.45
C ALA A 455 -22.26 -1.52 3.97
N LEU A 456 -21.55 -0.53 3.42
CA LEU A 456 -20.16 -0.70 3.00
C LEU A 456 -19.22 -0.94 4.18
N THR A 457 -19.31 -0.15 5.24
CA THR A 457 -18.47 -0.34 6.45
C THR A 457 -18.72 -1.71 7.11
N ALA A 458 -19.93 -2.25 7.05
CA ALA A 458 -20.23 -3.61 7.49
C ALA A 458 -19.60 -4.71 6.62
N LYS A 459 -19.29 -4.44 5.34
CA LYS A 459 -18.51 -5.34 4.47
C LYS A 459 -16.99 -5.26 4.73
N LEU A 460 -16.53 -4.16 5.31
CA LEU A 460 -15.12 -3.94 5.70
C LEU A 460 -14.82 -4.40 7.12
N THR A 461 -15.82 -4.60 7.97
CA THR A 461 -15.63 -4.88 9.40
C THR A 461 -16.38 -6.13 9.86
N ALA A 462 -15.88 -6.77 10.91
CA ALA A 462 -16.51 -7.90 11.56
C ALA A 462 -16.10 -7.97 13.03
N ARG A 463 -16.88 -8.67 13.86
CA ARG A 463 -16.47 -8.94 15.24
C ARG A 463 -15.51 -10.13 15.26
N ASP A 464 -14.44 -10.03 16.04
CA ASP A 464 -13.66 -11.19 16.45
C ASP A 464 -14.37 -11.96 17.57
N LYS A 465 -13.81 -13.09 17.98
CA LYS A 465 -14.38 -13.93 19.05
C LYS A 465 -14.36 -13.26 20.44
N SER A 466 -13.54 -12.23 20.62
CA SER A 466 -13.53 -11.41 21.84
C SER A 466 -14.63 -10.35 21.82
N GLY A 467 -15.37 -10.22 20.71
CA GLY A 467 -16.43 -9.25 20.52
C GLY A 467 -15.97 -7.90 19.97
N ASN A 468 -14.66 -7.72 19.73
CA ASN A 468 -14.11 -6.45 19.22
C ASN A 468 -14.39 -6.32 17.72
N VAL A 469 -14.75 -5.12 17.28
CA VAL A 469 -14.92 -4.83 15.85
C VAL A 469 -13.55 -4.63 15.21
N LYS A 470 -13.24 -5.43 14.20
CA LYS A 470 -11.99 -5.42 13.43
C LYS A 470 -12.26 -5.15 11.96
N VAL A 471 -11.25 -4.66 11.23
CA VAL A 471 -11.31 -4.65 9.76
C VAL A 471 -10.96 -6.02 9.19
N VAL A 472 -11.71 -6.45 8.18
CA VAL A 472 -11.49 -7.70 7.44
C VAL A 472 -10.67 -7.35 6.19
N LYS A 473 -9.38 -7.63 6.23
CA LYS A 473 -8.43 -7.26 5.16
C LYS A 473 -7.31 -8.28 4.99
N ALA A 474 -6.67 -8.27 3.82
CA ALA A 474 -5.52 -9.10 3.51
C ALA A 474 -4.29 -8.71 4.35
N ARG A 475 -3.45 -9.69 4.68
CA ARG A 475 -2.19 -9.45 5.40
C ARG A 475 -1.00 -9.16 4.48
N VAL A 476 -1.13 -9.50 3.20
CA VAL A 476 -0.14 -9.21 2.17
C VAL A 476 -0.77 -8.22 1.20
N PRO A 477 -0.07 -7.14 0.81
CA PRO A 477 -0.62 -6.18 -0.14
C PRO A 477 -0.83 -6.83 -1.51
N ALA A 478 -1.96 -6.52 -2.13
CA ALA A 478 -2.23 -6.94 -3.50
C ALA A 478 -1.22 -6.35 -4.47
N THR A 479 -0.79 -7.18 -5.42
CA THR A 479 0.22 -6.81 -6.41
C THR A 479 -0.21 -7.10 -7.83
N VAL A 480 0.21 -6.24 -8.77
CA VAL A 480 -0.02 -6.47 -10.19
C VAL A 480 0.65 -7.77 -10.60
N LEU A 481 -0.06 -8.57 -11.37
CA LEU A 481 0.45 -9.81 -11.93
C LEU A 481 1.60 -9.52 -12.90
N SER A 482 2.68 -10.27 -12.81
CA SER A 482 3.89 -10.16 -13.65
C SER A 482 3.60 -10.19 -15.15
N GLY A 483 2.62 -11.00 -15.58
CA GLY A 483 2.18 -11.04 -16.98
C GLY A 483 1.49 -9.77 -17.49
N ARG A 484 1.10 -8.87 -16.57
CA ARG A 484 0.33 -7.65 -16.83
C ARG A 484 1.11 -6.37 -16.54
N TRP A 485 2.34 -6.45 -16.03
CA TRP A 485 3.15 -5.28 -15.67
C TRP A 485 3.26 -4.28 -16.83
N PHE A 486 3.51 -4.78 -18.04
CA PHE A 486 3.79 -3.95 -19.22
C PHE A 486 2.55 -3.58 -20.03
N TRP A 487 1.35 -3.73 -19.47
CA TRP A 487 0.13 -3.26 -20.12
C TRP A 487 0.01 -1.75 -19.95
N ASP A 488 -0.13 -1.02 -21.06
CA ASP A 488 -0.16 0.45 -21.10
C ASP A 488 -1.50 1.01 -21.61
N ASN A 489 -2.44 0.10 -21.90
CA ASN A 489 -3.79 0.38 -22.31
C ASN A 489 -4.80 0.10 -21.17
N LEU A 490 -4.41 0.35 -19.91
CA LEU A 490 -5.26 0.15 -18.72
C LEU A 490 -6.13 1.36 -18.35
N ILE A 491 -5.84 2.51 -18.99
CA ILE A 491 -6.52 3.80 -18.79
C ILE A 491 -6.63 4.45 -20.16
N SER A 492 -7.83 4.56 -20.70
CA SER A 492 -8.10 5.21 -21.99
C SER A 492 -9.57 5.58 -22.15
N ASN A 493 -9.90 6.25 -23.26
CA ASN A 493 -11.26 6.57 -23.67
C ASN A 493 -11.86 5.49 -24.59
N SER A 494 -11.23 4.31 -24.66
CA SER A 494 -11.63 3.16 -25.48
C SER A 494 -11.74 1.91 -24.62
N GLU A 495 -12.44 0.88 -25.10
CA GLU A 495 -12.46 -0.41 -24.41
C GLU A 495 -11.03 -0.98 -24.32
N GLY A 496 -10.75 -1.63 -23.20
CA GLY A 496 -9.44 -2.17 -22.88
C GLY A 496 -9.47 -3.10 -21.66
N PRO A 497 -8.33 -3.72 -21.32
CA PRO A 497 -8.22 -4.64 -20.20
C PRO A 497 -8.48 -3.97 -18.85
N ALA A 498 -8.95 -4.76 -17.89
CA ALA A 498 -9.06 -4.33 -16.51
C ALA A 498 -7.67 -4.30 -15.86
N MET A 499 -7.51 -3.41 -14.89
CA MET A 499 -6.35 -3.45 -14.02
C MET A 499 -6.56 -4.57 -12.98
N ILE A 500 -5.71 -5.59 -12.97
CA ILE A 500 -5.82 -6.74 -12.07
C ILE A 500 -4.62 -6.83 -11.13
N ALA A 501 -4.91 -6.98 -9.84
CA ALA A 501 -3.94 -7.23 -8.79
C ALA A 501 -4.43 -8.35 -7.87
N SER A 502 -3.51 -9.12 -7.29
CA SER A 502 -3.86 -10.25 -6.43
C SER A 502 -3.11 -10.23 -5.10
N THR A 503 -3.73 -10.81 -4.09
CA THR A 503 -3.12 -11.08 -2.80
C THR A 503 -3.27 -12.56 -2.44
N PRO A 504 -2.18 -13.27 -2.12
CA PRO A 504 -2.25 -14.67 -1.74
C PRO A 504 -2.84 -14.84 -0.33
N MET A 505 -3.60 -15.91 -0.16
CA MET A 505 -4.28 -16.30 1.09
C MET A 505 -3.83 -17.72 1.47
N PRO A 506 -2.58 -17.89 1.93
CA PRO A 506 -1.97 -19.22 2.10
C PRO A 506 -2.70 -20.09 3.13
N GLU A 507 -3.19 -19.51 4.24
CA GLU A 507 -3.97 -20.23 5.26
C GLU A 507 -5.30 -20.79 4.68
N ALA A 508 -5.89 -20.08 3.70
CA ALA A 508 -7.09 -20.52 3.00
C ALA A 508 -6.79 -21.38 1.75
N HIS A 509 -5.51 -21.63 1.44
CA HIS A 509 -5.05 -22.29 0.22
C HIS A 509 -5.57 -21.64 -1.07
N GLY A 510 -5.55 -20.30 -1.15
CA GLY A 510 -6.12 -19.56 -2.26
C GLY A 510 -5.51 -18.17 -2.46
N ALA A 511 -6.23 -17.34 -3.20
CA ALA A 511 -5.91 -15.92 -3.41
C ALA A 511 -7.20 -15.12 -3.65
N ILE A 512 -7.11 -13.79 -3.47
CA ILE A 512 -8.14 -12.86 -3.95
C ILE A 512 -7.52 -12.01 -5.06
N LEU A 513 -8.17 -11.98 -6.22
CA LEU A 513 -7.87 -11.05 -7.30
C LEU A 513 -8.89 -9.91 -7.26
N GLY A 514 -8.43 -8.67 -7.27
CA GLY A 514 -9.28 -7.53 -7.57
C GLY A 514 -9.09 -7.11 -9.02
N ALA A 515 -10.19 -6.70 -9.66
CA ALA A 515 -10.21 -6.12 -10.99
C ALA A 515 -10.86 -4.74 -10.93
N TRP A 516 -10.24 -3.75 -11.56
CA TRP A 516 -10.72 -2.37 -11.57
C TRP A 516 -10.76 -1.83 -12.99
N ASN A 517 -11.85 -1.13 -13.32
CA ASN A 517 -11.91 -0.38 -14.55
C ASN A 517 -11.19 0.96 -14.40
N GLY A 518 -10.15 1.18 -15.22
CA GLY A 518 -9.43 2.46 -15.32
C GLY A 518 -9.87 3.34 -16.49
N HIS A 519 -10.78 2.86 -17.34
CA HIS A 519 -11.24 3.51 -18.56
C HIS A 519 -12.46 4.40 -18.33
N ASP A 520 -12.64 5.37 -19.24
CA ASP A 520 -13.86 6.20 -19.33
C ASP A 520 -15.04 5.47 -19.99
N VAL A 521 -14.82 4.21 -20.41
CA VAL A 521 -15.81 3.29 -20.99
C VAL A 521 -15.72 1.94 -20.28
N ARG A 522 -16.19 0.85 -20.89
CA ARG A 522 -16.10 -0.50 -20.31
C ARG A 522 -14.67 -1.06 -20.36
N ALA A 523 -14.31 -1.82 -19.34
CA ALA A 523 -13.15 -2.71 -19.38
C ALA A 523 -13.61 -4.15 -19.69
N ILE A 524 -12.90 -4.81 -20.60
CA ILE A 524 -13.15 -6.18 -21.03
C ILE A 524 -11.83 -6.94 -20.92
N ASP A 525 -11.81 -7.98 -20.10
CA ASP A 525 -10.61 -8.74 -19.77
C ASP A 525 -10.94 -10.22 -19.52
N ARG A 526 -9.91 -11.04 -19.38
CA ARG A 526 -10.03 -12.46 -19.08
C ARG A 526 -8.92 -12.90 -18.12
N ILE A 527 -9.31 -13.55 -17.03
CA ILE A 527 -8.36 -14.20 -16.11
C ILE A 527 -7.96 -15.55 -16.72
N THR A 528 -6.65 -15.75 -16.86
CA THR A 528 -6.04 -16.94 -17.50
C THR A 528 -5.34 -17.85 -16.49
N LEU A 529 -4.92 -19.04 -16.92
CA LEU A 529 -4.09 -19.94 -16.11
C LEU A 529 -2.81 -19.25 -15.62
N ARG A 530 -2.18 -18.41 -16.46
CA ARG A 530 -1.00 -17.64 -16.09
C ARG A 530 -1.29 -16.69 -14.93
N ASP A 531 -2.45 -16.03 -14.94
CA ASP A 531 -2.85 -15.10 -13.87
C ASP A 531 -3.09 -15.84 -12.55
N VAL A 532 -3.65 -17.05 -12.62
CA VAL A 532 -3.87 -17.93 -11.46
C VAL A 532 -2.54 -18.37 -10.83
N GLU A 533 -1.60 -18.85 -11.64
CA GLU A 533 -0.27 -19.28 -11.17
C GLU A 533 0.51 -18.12 -10.51
N ASP A 534 0.34 -16.91 -11.05
CA ASP A 534 0.92 -15.69 -10.52
C ASP A 534 0.25 -15.28 -9.20
N ALA A 535 -1.09 -15.32 -9.13
CA ALA A 535 -1.85 -14.98 -7.92
C ALA A 535 -1.60 -15.92 -6.73
N LEU A 536 -1.25 -17.17 -6.99
CA LEU A 536 -0.86 -18.15 -5.97
C LEU A 536 0.61 -18.04 -5.55
N ASP A 537 1.40 -17.17 -6.19
CA ASP A 537 2.83 -16.97 -5.91
C ASP A 537 3.65 -18.29 -6.02
N LEU A 538 3.31 -19.16 -6.99
CA LEU A 538 3.88 -20.51 -7.11
C LEU A 538 5.30 -20.51 -7.67
N ASP A 539 6.28 -21.00 -6.92
CA ASP A 539 7.72 -21.03 -7.28
C ASP A 539 8.14 -22.02 -8.39
N GLY A 540 7.28 -22.24 -9.38
CA GLY A 540 7.49 -23.10 -10.54
C GLY A 540 6.72 -24.41 -10.45
N GLY A 541 6.74 -25.21 -11.52
CA GLY A 541 6.03 -26.51 -11.58
C GLY A 541 4.54 -26.45 -11.93
N GLY A 542 3.96 -25.25 -12.03
CA GLY A 542 2.56 -25.04 -12.37
C GLY A 542 1.59 -25.51 -11.29
N LEU A 543 0.30 -25.58 -11.61
CA LEU A 543 -0.72 -26.08 -10.69
C LEU A 543 -0.54 -27.59 -10.41
N THR A 544 -0.58 -27.97 -9.13
CA THR A 544 -0.56 -29.37 -8.67
C THR A 544 -1.90 -29.86 -8.13
N SER A 545 -2.88 -28.97 -8.01
CA SER A 545 -4.22 -29.25 -7.49
C SER A 545 -5.28 -28.56 -8.35
N GLU A 546 -6.53 -28.97 -8.19
CA GLU A 546 -7.68 -28.28 -8.79
C GLU A 546 -8.04 -27.03 -7.99
N PHE A 547 -8.53 -26.01 -8.68
CA PHE A 547 -8.99 -24.75 -8.12
C PHE A 547 -10.34 -24.34 -8.71
N ALA A 548 -11.05 -23.52 -7.96
CA ALA A 548 -12.26 -22.83 -8.41
C ALA A 548 -11.99 -21.32 -8.43
N LEU A 549 -12.36 -20.66 -9.52
CA LEU A 549 -12.52 -19.21 -9.58
C LEU A 549 -13.99 -18.86 -9.32
N TRP A 550 -14.23 -17.84 -8.51
CA TRP A 550 -15.57 -17.37 -8.14
C TRP A 550 -15.66 -15.86 -8.20
N SER A 551 -16.59 -15.32 -8.98
CA SER A 551 -16.92 -13.89 -8.97
C SER A 551 -17.74 -13.54 -7.73
N VAL A 552 -17.26 -12.61 -6.90
CA VAL A 552 -17.92 -12.25 -5.63
C VAL A 552 -19.21 -11.46 -5.86
N GLY A 553 -19.25 -10.64 -6.91
CA GLY A 553 -20.42 -9.87 -7.29
C GLY A 553 -20.41 -8.44 -6.73
N HIS A 554 -19.27 -7.77 -6.82
CA HIS A 554 -19.16 -6.34 -6.51
C HIS A 554 -19.56 -5.45 -7.69
N SER A 555 -19.42 -5.94 -8.92
CA SER A 555 -19.73 -5.17 -10.13
C SER A 555 -21.22 -5.07 -10.41
N ARG A 556 -21.65 -3.99 -11.08
CA ARG A 556 -23.06 -3.72 -11.42
C ARG A 556 -23.67 -4.76 -12.37
N ASN A 557 -22.83 -5.39 -13.20
CA ASN A 557 -23.22 -6.42 -14.16
C ASN A 557 -22.81 -7.83 -13.71
N SER A 558 -22.50 -8.02 -12.42
CA SER A 558 -22.01 -9.31 -11.96
C SER A 558 -23.06 -10.43 -12.04
N GLY A 559 -22.76 -11.42 -12.87
CA GLY A 559 -23.24 -12.78 -12.68
C GLY A 559 -22.37 -13.52 -11.66
N GLN A 560 -22.96 -14.46 -10.92
CA GLN A 560 -22.20 -15.42 -10.10
C GLN A 560 -21.50 -16.41 -11.04
N LYS A 561 -20.33 -15.99 -11.55
CA LYS A 561 -19.50 -16.81 -12.43
C LYS A 561 -18.66 -17.78 -11.62
N VAL A 562 -18.55 -19.02 -12.10
CA VAL A 562 -17.69 -20.05 -11.50
C VAL A 562 -16.96 -20.83 -12.59
N GLU A 563 -15.64 -20.96 -12.43
CA GLU A 563 -14.80 -21.78 -13.31
C GLU A 563 -14.03 -22.80 -12.47
N LEU A 564 -14.02 -24.06 -12.92
CA LEU A 564 -13.14 -25.10 -12.38
C LEU A 564 -11.91 -25.22 -13.27
N LEU A 565 -10.73 -25.28 -12.66
CA LEU A 565 -9.47 -25.32 -13.39
C LEU A 565 -8.45 -26.25 -12.73
N ASP A 566 -7.57 -26.77 -13.57
CA ASP A 566 -6.35 -27.49 -13.21
C ASP A 566 -5.20 -27.02 -14.12
N LYS A 567 -4.06 -27.72 -14.07
CA LYS A 567 -2.88 -27.42 -14.91
C LYS A 567 -3.13 -27.48 -16.42
N SER A 568 -4.20 -28.15 -16.87
CA SER A 568 -4.56 -28.31 -18.28
C SER A 568 -5.56 -27.25 -18.77
N TRP A 569 -6.04 -26.38 -17.87
CA TRP A 569 -7.05 -25.37 -18.18
C TRP A 569 -6.61 -24.43 -19.30
N GLN A 570 -7.29 -24.54 -20.44
CA GLN A 570 -7.15 -23.63 -21.60
C GLN A 570 -8.25 -22.56 -21.63
N GLY A 571 -9.16 -22.58 -20.64
CA GLY A 571 -10.24 -21.61 -20.52
C GLY A 571 -9.77 -20.27 -19.95
N GLY A 572 -10.74 -19.50 -19.48
CA GLY A 572 -10.50 -18.23 -18.83
C GLY A 572 -11.81 -17.67 -18.32
N MET A 573 -11.76 -16.94 -17.20
CA MET A 573 -12.93 -16.29 -16.61
C MET A 573 -13.02 -14.86 -17.14
N ASP A 574 -14.09 -14.55 -17.85
CA ASP A 574 -14.30 -13.23 -18.46
C ASP A 574 -14.71 -12.19 -17.42
N ILE A 575 -14.05 -11.03 -17.47
CA ILE A 575 -14.27 -9.87 -16.63
C ILE A 575 -14.77 -8.73 -17.51
N GLU A 576 -15.98 -8.26 -17.23
CA GLU A 576 -16.58 -7.12 -17.89
C GLU A 576 -17.00 -6.11 -16.83
N LEU A 577 -16.40 -4.92 -16.87
CA LEU A 577 -16.62 -3.87 -15.89
C LEU A 577 -17.11 -2.61 -16.58
N GLU A 578 -18.22 -2.07 -16.12
CA GLU A 578 -18.67 -0.74 -16.53
C GLU A 578 -17.68 0.33 -16.07
N ARG A 579 -17.76 1.54 -16.65
CA ARG A 579 -16.94 2.68 -16.23
C ARG A 579 -16.96 2.85 -14.72
N GLU A 580 -15.80 3.02 -14.09
CA GLU A 580 -15.65 3.24 -12.64
C GLU A 580 -16.12 2.06 -11.75
N ASP A 581 -16.24 0.85 -12.32
CA ASP A 581 -16.64 -0.36 -11.60
C ASP A 581 -15.45 -1.21 -11.16
N CYS A 582 -15.69 -2.15 -10.25
CA CYS A 582 -14.70 -3.12 -9.77
C CYS A 582 -15.33 -4.49 -9.47
N GLU A 583 -14.52 -5.54 -9.51
CA GLU A 583 -14.92 -6.89 -9.12
C GLU A 583 -13.84 -7.56 -8.26
N ALA A 584 -14.26 -8.45 -7.37
CA ALA A 584 -13.36 -9.36 -6.67
C ALA A 584 -13.60 -10.79 -7.17
N VAL A 585 -12.50 -11.51 -7.41
CA VAL A 585 -12.52 -12.91 -7.80
C VAL A 585 -11.76 -13.72 -6.77
N VAL A 586 -12.41 -14.73 -6.22
CA VAL A 586 -11.81 -15.67 -5.29
C VAL A 586 -11.21 -16.82 -6.08
N LEU A 587 -9.95 -17.12 -5.80
CA LEU A 587 -9.30 -18.35 -6.22
C LEU A 587 -9.21 -19.26 -5.00
N ALA A 588 -9.95 -20.37 -5.01
CA ALA A 588 -10.03 -21.31 -3.90
C ALA A 588 -9.59 -22.71 -4.33
N ARG A 589 -8.76 -23.38 -3.51
CA ARG A 589 -8.42 -24.79 -3.74
C ARG A 589 -9.66 -25.68 -3.64
N VAL A 590 -9.76 -26.64 -4.56
CA VAL A 590 -10.75 -27.70 -4.51
C VAL A 590 -10.21 -28.88 -3.71
N TRP A 591 -11.05 -29.43 -2.84
CA TRP A 591 -10.76 -30.56 -1.98
C TRP A 591 -11.76 -31.69 -2.22
N ASP A 592 -11.31 -32.92 -2.01
CA ASP A 592 -12.18 -34.08 -1.98
C ASP A 592 -12.68 -34.31 -0.56
N VAL A 593 -14.00 -34.41 -0.40
CA VAL A 593 -14.69 -34.64 0.88
C VAL A 593 -15.77 -35.69 0.63
N GLY A 594 -15.42 -36.95 0.91
CA GLY A 594 -16.23 -38.12 0.55
C GLY A 594 -16.57 -38.13 -0.94
N ALA A 595 -17.87 -38.08 -1.28
CA ALA A 595 -18.35 -38.09 -2.66
C ALA A 595 -18.29 -36.71 -3.36
N TYR A 596 -17.98 -35.64 -2.65
CA TYR A 596 -18.07 -34.27 -3.17
C TYR A 596 -16.70 -33.63 -3.40
N LYS A 597 -16.63 -32.76 -4.42
CA LYS A 597 -15.57 -31.77 -4.55
C LYS A 597 -16.04 -30.47 -3.93
N VAL A 598 -15.22 -29.85 -3.08
CA VAL A 598 -15.60 -28.64 -2.35
C VAL A 598 -14.53 -27.57 -2.41
N ALA A 599 -14.94 -26.30 -2.51
CA ALA A 599 -14.03 -25.15 -2.49
C ALA A 599 -14.56 -24.07 -1.54
N VAL A 600 -13.70 -23.57 -0.64
CA VAL A 600 -14.08 -22.54 0.34
C VAL A 600 -13.90 -21.16 -0.29
N VAL A 601 -15.00 -20.47 -0.58
CA VAL A 601 -14.97 -19.10 -1.16
C VAL A 601 -15.05 -17.99 -0.09
N GLY A 602 -15.09 -18.38 1.18
CA GLY A 602 -14.92 -17.48 2.32
C GLY A 602 -16.20 -16.77 2.76
N MET A 603 -16.04 -15.61 3.39
CA MET A 603 -17.11 -14.79 3.94
C MET A 603 -17.65 -13.83 2.87
N LEU A 604 -18.66 -14.25 2.10
CA LEU A 604 -19.16 -13.47 0.95
C LEU A 604 -19.92 -12.19 1.36
N ASP A 605 -20.16 -11.98 2.65
CA ASP A 605 -20.64 -10.70 3.19
C ASP A 605 -19.50 -9.69 3.46
N LYS A 606 -18.24 -10.06 3.17
CA LYS A 606 -17.04 -9.23 3.34
C LYS A 606 -16.32 -9.01 2.01
N ILE A 607 -15.66 -7.87 1.88
CA ILE A 607 -14.87 -7.53 0.68
C ILE A 607 -13.64 -8.45 0.57
N ALA A 608 -12.82 -8.55 1.62
CA ALA A 608 -11.72 -9.50 1.67
C ALA A 608 -12.21 -10.86 2.21
N CYS A 609 -13.07 -11.54 1.45
CA CYS A 609 -13.82 -12.72 1.87
C CYS A 609 -12.96 -13.90 2.39
N LEU A 610 -11.72 -14.08 1.92
CA LEU A 610 -10.79 -15.11 2.44
C LEU A 610 -9.94 -14.64 3.64
N ALA A 611 -10.00 -13.37 4.04
CA ALA A 611 -9.19 -12.87 5.14
C ALA A 611 -9.61 -13.47 6.49
N GLY A 612 -8.65 -14.01 7.23
CA GLY A 612 -8.91 -14.67 8.51
C GLY A 612 -9.54 -16.07 8.39
N ILE A 613 -9.53 -16.65 7.18
CA ILE A 613 -9.96 -18.03 6.92
C ILE A 613 -8.73 -18.96 6.90
N SER A 614 -8.84 -20.10 7.57
CA SER A 614 -7.90 -21.22 7.39
C SER A 614 -8.63 -22.52 7.08
N VAL A 615 -8.10 -23.33 6.17
CA VAL A 615 -8.74 -24.56 5.69
C VAL A 615 -7.80 -25.76 5.87
N ARG A 616 -8.33 -26.89 6.35
CA ARG A 616 -7.64 -28.18 6.38
C ARG A 616 -8.62 -29.32 6.12
N VAL A 617 -8.13 -30.44 5.63
CA VAL A 617 -8.92 -31.68 5.43
C VAL A 617 -8.30 -32.79 6.26
N GLU A 618 -9.11 -33.46 7.09
CA GLU A 618 -8.70 -34.59 7.93
C GLU A 618 -9.79 -35.67 7.90
N HIS A 619 -9.44 -36.90 7.54
CA HIS A 619 -10.37 -38.05 7.52
C HIS A 619 -11.69 -37.77 6.78
N ASP A 620 -11.62 -37.24 5.55
CA ASP A 620 -12.79 -36.83 4.75
C ASP A 620 -13.69 -35.76 5.41
N ARG A 621 -13.14 -34.99 6.37
CA ARG A 621 -13.81 -33.84 6.98
C ARG A 621 -13.08 -32.56 6.57
N LEU A 622 -13.82 -31.59 6.04
CA LEU A 622 -13.28 -30.25 5.76
C LEU A 622 -13.45 -29.37 6.99
N HIS A 623 -12.35 -28.95 7.59
CA HIS A 623 -12.34 -27.99 8.68
C HIS A 623 -12.04 -26.59 8.14
N VAL A 624 -13.00 -25.69 8.31
CA VAL A 624 -12.89 -24.27 7.98
C VAL A 624 -12.89 -23.49 9.28
N ARG A 625 -11.84 -22.72 9.53
CA ARG A 625 -11.78 -21.81 10.67
C ARG A 625 -11.93 -20.38 10.18
N THR A 626 -12.69 -19.58 10.92
CA THR A 626 -12.80 -18.14 10.70
C THR A 626 -12.47 -17.38 11.98
N ARG A 627 -11.68 -16.31 11.85
CA ARG A 627 -11.41 -15.35 12.94
C ARG A 627 -12.53 -14.34 13.15
N TYR A 628 -13.43 -14.22 12.17
CA TYR A 628 -14.42 -13.17 12.12
C TYR A 628 -15.84 -13.75 12.05
N ALA A 629 -16.76 -13.10 12.77
CA ALA A 629 -18.18 -13.34 12.64
C ALA A 629 -18.65 -12.92 11.23
N THR A 630 -19.51 -13.75 10.63
CA THR A 630 -19.95 -13.60 9.24
C THR A 630 -21.37 -14.12 9.08
N LYS A 631 -22.15 -13.48 8.21
CA LYS A 631 -23.50 -13.96 7.86
C LYS A 631 -23.49 -15.00 6.74
N ALA A 632 -22.36 -15.16 6.05
CA ALA A 632 -22.26 -15.92 4.81
C ALA A 632 -20.88 -16.59 4.63
N LEU A 633 -20.49 -17.43 5.58
CA LEU A 633 -19.37 -18.36 5.34
C LEU A 633 -19.80 -19.36 4.27
N SER A 634 -19.08 -19.37 3.16
CA SER A 634 -19.55 -19.92 1.90
C SER A 634 -18.63 -21.00 1.34
N VAL A 635 -19.21 -22.11 0.90
CA VAL A 635 -18.52 -23.25 0.28
C VAL A 635 -19.24 -23.62 -1.02
N LEU A 636 -18.49 -23.76 -2.10
CA LEU A 636 -18.95 -24.33 -3.35
C LEU A 636 -18.87 -25.85 -3.26
N CYS A 637 -19.97 -26.52 -3.60
CA CYS A 637 -20.05 -27.96 -3.74
C CYS A 637 -20.25 -28.30 -5.22
N PHE A 638 -19.33 -29.08 -5.78
CA PHE A 638 -19.38 -29.57 -7.15
C PHE A 638 -19.83 -31.03 -7.11
N ASP A 639 -20.97 -31.27 -7.72
CA ASP A 639 -21.55 -32.60 -7.82
C ASP A 639 -20.86 -33.41 -8.92
N ARG A 640 -20.41 -34.62 -8.56
CA ARG A 640 -19.73 -35.54 -9.49
C ARG A 640 -20.72 -36.30 -10.39
N GLU A 641 -21.99 -36.45 -10.00
CA GLU A 641 -22.91 -37.42 -10.61
C GLU A 641 -24.35 -36.93 -10.88
N SER A 642 -24.69 -35.64 -10.74
CA SER A 642 -26.02 -35.04 -10.99
C SER A 642 -27.12 -35.25 -9.92
N ALA A 643 -26.72 -35.53 -8.67
CA ALA A 643 -27.61 -35.55 -7.53
C ALA A 643 -28.25 -34.17 -7.23
N LYS A 644 -29.59 -34.13 -7.29
CA LYS A 644 -30.43 -32.97 -6.92
C LYS A 644 -30.38 -32.56 -5.43
N SER A 645 -29.56 -33.22 -4.60
CA SER A 645 -29.45 -32.98 -3.17
C SER A 645 -28.00 -33.12 -2.68
N VAL A 646 -27.48 -32.09 -2.03
CA VAL A 646 -26.17 -32.12 -1.35
C VAL A 646 -26.36 -32.73 0.03
N GLY A 647 -25.71 -33.87 0.28
CA GLY A 647 -25.73 -34.61 1.55
C GLY A 647 -24.75 -34.08 2.60
N LEU A 648 -24.06 -32.96 2.36
CA LEU A 648 -23.09 -32.41 3.32
C LEU A 648 -23.79 -31.95 4.60
N THR A 649 -23.41 -32.58 5.71
CA THR A 649 -23.71 -32.13 7.06
C THR A 649 -22.69 -31.06 7.48
N VAL A 650 -23.17 -30.02 8.17
CA VAL A 650 -22.34 -28.91 8.65
C VAL A 650 -22.43 -28.85 10.16
N GLU A 651 -21.28 -28.83 10.82
CA GLU A 651 -21.19 -28.72 12.28
C GLU A 651 -20.40 -27.47 12.66
N ILE A 652 -20.88 -26.71 13.65
CA ILE A 652 -20.11 -25.65 14.31
C ILE A 652 -19.97 -26.02 15.77
N ASN A 653 -18.74 -26.17 16.26
CA ASN A 653 -18.49 -26.58 17.65
C ASN A 653 -19.26 -27.85 18.08
N ASN A 654 -19.43 -28.83 17.18
CA ASN A 654 -20.21 -30.07 17.36
C ASN A 654 -21.74 -29.88 17.43
N ILE A 655 -22.26 -28.74 16.97
CA ILE A 655 -23.70 -28.50 16.81
C ILE A 655 -24.01 -28.57 15.33
N SER A 656 -24.95 -29.43 14.93
CA SER A 656 -25.39 -29.52 13.54
C SER A 656 -26.14 -28.26 13.11
N ILE A 657 -25.73 -27.67 11.99
CA ILE A 657 -26.29 -26.45 11.41
C ILE A 657 -26.86 -26.79 10.04
N LYS A 658 -28.07 -26.31 9.76
CA LYS A 658 -28.67 -26.43 8.43
C LYS A 658 -28.18 -25.29 7.54
N PRO A 659 -27.40 -25.56 6.48
CA PRO A 659 -26.95 -24.50 5.57
C PRO A 659 -28.08 -24.02 4.66
N THR A 660 -27.99 -22.75 4.27
CA THR A 660 -28.74 -22.23 3.12
C THR A 660 -28.05 -22.75 1.86
N MET A 661 -28.83 -23.31 0.92
CA MET A 661 -28.33 -23.85 -0.33
C MET A 661 -28.88 -23.03 -1.50
N THR A 662 -28.03 -22.67 -2.45
CA THR A 662 -28.44 -21.97 -3.68
C THR A 662 -27.70 -22.56 -4.87
N THR A 663 -28.43 -22.95 -5.91
CA THR A 663 -27.82 -23.39 -7.17
C THR A 663 -27.23 -22.19 -7.90
N VAL A 664 -25.97 -22.30 -8.33
CA VAL A 664 -25.30 -21.24 -9.08
C VAL A 664 -25.95 -21.13 -10.46
N LYS A 665 -26.48 -19.94 -10.79
CA LYS A 665 -27.29 -19.73 -11.99
C LYS A 665 -26.55 -20.07 -13.29
N GLU A 666 -25.25 -19.75 -13.36
CA GLU A 666 -24.43 -19.99 -14.55
C GLU A 666 -23.92 -21.43 -14.65
N ASN A 667 -23.91 -22.18 -13.55
CA ASN A 667 -23.52 -23.58 -13.55
C ASN A 667 -24.41 -24.40 -12.60
N PRO A 668 -25.50 -25.00 -13.11
CA PRO A 668 -26.46 -25.76 -12.31
C PRO A 668 -25.89 -26.97 -11.55
N ARG A 669 -24.66 -27.39 -11.87
CA ARG A 669 -23.95 -28.47 -11.17
C ARG A 669 -23.18 -27.99 -9.93
N VAL A 670 -23.22 -26.69 -9.66
CA VAL A 670 -22.55 -26.07 -8.51
C VAL A 670 -23.61 -25.56 -7.53
N ILE A 671 -23.46 -25.97 -6.29
CA ILE A 671 -24.33 -25.54 -5.18
C ILE A 671 -23.48 -24.72 -4.21
N LEU A 672 -23.93 -23.49 -3.96
CA LEU A 672 -23.37 -22.61 -2.95
C LEU A 672 -24.05 -22.92 -1.61
N LEU A 673 -23.25 -23.37 -0.64
CA LEU A 673 -23.65 -23.57 0.75
C LEU A 673 -23.24 -22.36 1.57
N MET A 674 -24.17 -21.76 2.31
CA MET A 674 -23.92 -20.60 3.17
C MET A 674 -24.39 -20.84 4.59
N ILE A 675 -23.57 -20.43 5.56
CA ILE A 675 -23.92 -20.45 6.99
C ILE A 675 -23.53 -19.14 7.67
N SER A 676 -24.24 -18.83 8.75
CA SER A 676 -23.90 -17.74 9.67
C SER A 676 -23.01 -18.26 10.81
N VAL A 677 -22.00 -17.48 11.19
CA VAL A 677 -21.03 -17.80 12.24
C VAL A 677 -20.87 -16.59 13.16
N GLY A 678 -20.94 -16.81 14.48
CA GLY A 678 -20.68 -15.78 15.49
C GLY A 678 -21.79 -14.74 15.70
N GLY A 679 -23.03 -15.03 15.28
CA GLY A 679 -24.21 -14.19 15.51
C GLY A 679 -24.86 -14.38 16.89
N GLU A 680 -25.81 -13.50 17.23
CA GLU A 680 -26.69 -13.61 18.40
C GLU A 680 -27.74 -14.72 18.16
N GLY A 681 -27.34 -15.98 18.34
CA GLY A 681 -28.18 -17.17 18.15
C GLY A 681 -27.53 -18.42 18.74
N GLU A 682 -28.35 -19.37 19.18
CA GLU A 682 -28.06 -20.52 20.05
C GLU A 682 -26.63 -21.12 19.95
N GLY A 683 -25.90 -21.14 21.07
CA GLY A 683 -24.74 -22.02 21.30
C GLY A 683 -23.43 -21.72 20.54
N LEU A 684 -23.46 -20.87 19.52
CA LEU A 684 -22.34 -20.61 18.60
C LEU A 684 -21.16 -19.82 19.21
N ASN A 685 -21.36 -19.19 20.37
CA ASN A 685 -20.37 -18.38 21.08
C ASN A 685 -19.68 -19.09 22.26
N ARG A 686 -19.83 -20.42 22.42
CA ARG A 686 -19.16 -21.12 23.54
C ARG A 686 -17.64 -21.06 23.40
N ASN A 687 -17.02 -20.30 24.29
CA ASN A 687 -15.61 -20.00 24.31
C ASN A 687 -14.78 -21.25 24.66
N LYS A 688 -14.19 -21.91 23.66
CA LYS A 688 -13.26 -23.06 23.83
C LYS A 688 -11.78 -22.64 24.01
N GLY A 689 -11.48 -21.39 24.35
CA GLY A 689 -10.09 -20.92 24.56
C GLY A 689 -9.27 -20.67 23.29
N HIS A 690 -9.87 -20.79 22.11
CA HIS A 690 -9.27 -20.44 20.81
C HIS A 690 -9.83 -19.12 20.27
N ASP A 691 -9.07 -18.39 19.45
CA ASP A 691 -9.42 -17.09 18.84
C ASP A 691 -10.24 -17.18 17.54
N TYR A 692 -10.69 -18.39 17.15
CA TYR A 692 -11.48 -18.64 15.95
C TYR A 692 -12.75 -19.45 16.24
N TRP A 693 -13.68 -19.44 15.28
CA TRP A 693 -14.76 -20.42 15.15
C TRP A 693 -14.33 -21.52 14.17
N GLU A 694 -14.60 -22.79 14.50
CA GLU A 694 -14.33 -23.92 13.61
C GLU A 694 -15.66 -24.51 13.11
N VAL A 695 -15.73 -24.65 11.79
CA VAL A 695 -16.85 -25.21 11.04
C VAL A 695 -16.35 -26.47 10.34
N ILE A 696 -17.09 -27.56 10.48
CA ILE A 696 -16.72 -28.85 9.91
C ILE A 696 -17.80 -29.27 8.91
N TYR A 697 -17.38 -29.63 7.70
CA TYR A 697 -18.25 -30.19 6.66
C TYR A 697 -17.94 -31.67 6.48
N THR A 698 -18.97 -32.51 6.49
CA THR A 698 -18.88 -33.97 6.38
C THR A 698 -19.96 -34.52 5.47
N THR A 699 -19.69 -35.63 4.79
CA THR A 699 -20.68 -36.35 3.97
C THR A 699 -21.65 -37.17 4.78
#